data_AF-A0A287DEE9-F1
#
_entry.id   AF-A0A287DEE9-F1
#
_cell.length_a   1.000
_cell.length_b   1.000
_cell.length_c   1.000
_cell.angle_alpha   90.00
_cell.angle_beta   90.00
_cell.angle_gamma   90.00
#
_symmetry.space_group_name_H-M   'P 1'
#
loop_
_entity.id
_entity.type
_entity.pdbx_description
1 polymer ?
#
loop_
_entity_poly.entity_id
_entity_poly.type
_entity_poly.pdbx_seq_one_letter_code
_entity_poly.pdbx_strand_id
1 'polypeptide(L)'
;MLKLNGELSTAKELKDQAGERDREVSNLSSKLLSLQLDIKNLHDVCKRHGKTLQENQLCVEEAMMNSSHKKQQAQVLAFEDSLMEFGSAKECHLRQLQQLKKKLLALQRELEFRTDELQTSYCSLLQYQSILEKQTSDLVILHHHCKLKEDEVILYEEEMGNHENAGEKLHLAQEQLALAGDKIISLERSLNLYRDKYQTSLSNIELLECQVKMLEGELSGLISQEPENKGDHSKVRLYPSPCMIQEHQETMKRLSEVWQKVSEQDDLIQELRNKLACSNALVLEREEALIKLQADFASYTATHRHPPCTAEDCEDIKKILKHLQEQKDSQCLHVEEYQSLVKDLSTELEAVSEQKKNIMKDMMKLELDLHGLREETSTHMERKDKESALLQHRLQELQLQFTETQKLAIVKEKLLQEKDEMLNELEKKLAQVQNSLLKKEVEMEEQHCLMRELEITFKEKARMEYAALQGEIQKLSDALEDTKQQHRLAAQQAAQYKEEALQAGNTLEDTQRKLQDCIYLDQQKADTIQDLQREVQRLQAESVAAGEELASNRKQIDELTSNLSDTLGKLENSDKEKKQLQKAAEEQDQKLNDMQDQVKLVQYQNRDLLGAKNKLEEEIPELTQTLKDKREQLKKSKENEKLLEDEIEALRQEDKKKEKMLRENLRKQEEEKGNLQEELKQCATQLEVSLSKYNASQQLIEELNLEMAQHKDAIANLQAQLDKALQKEKHCMQTMVAKEIYDNLCRKSTTCQDDLTQALEKLNQVTSETKNLQRSLLQAQDKKAHLEDEIVAYEDRMKKLNVELKKLQGFHQQSELEVHAFDKKLEEMSNQVLQWQKQHQNDLKMLAAKEMQLREFQEEMTTLKENLLADDKEPCCLSQRSVPKDPCRLHRENDQIMCNMEQWAKEQKIANEKLGNKLREQVKYIAKLTGEKDHLHNVMVHLQQENKKLKSEIEEKILAGNSKMCTKALGPSKLEPTQRGKMCGLMGPKVDITKIIGMPHCPGSSYC
;
A
#
# COMPACT_ATOMS: atom_id res chain seq x y z
N MET A 1 -42.65 47.75 -10.93
CA MET A 1 -41.91 48.30 -9.77
C MET A 1 -40.93 47.30 -9.16
N LEU A 2 -41.28 46.02 -8.92
CA LEU A 2 -40.32 45.02 -8.41
C LEU A 2 -39.34 44.44 -9.45
N LYS A 3 -39.67 44.43 -10.75
CA LYS A 3 -38.74 44.01 -11.83
C LYS A 3 -37.62 45.04 -12.11
N LEU A 4 -37.92 46.33 -11.96
CA LEU A 4 -36.96 47.42 -12.21
C LEU A 4 -35.87 47.51 -11.13
N ASN A 5 -36.14 47.08 -9.88
CA ASN A 5 -35.15 47.09 -8.81
C ASN A 5 -34.15 45.92 -8.91
N GLY A 6 -34.56 44.77 -9.46
CA GLY A 6 -33.66 43.64 -9.71
C GLY A 6 -32.66 43.94 -10.81
N GLU A 7 -33.10 44.56 -11.90
CA GLU A 7 -32.24 45.01 -13.01
C GLU A 7 -31.30 46.15 -12.60
N LEU A 8 -31.69 47.01 -11.65
CA LEU A 8 -30.81 48.05 -11.12
C LEU A 8 -29.69 47.49 -10.22
N SER A 9 -29.93 46.36 -9.54
CA SER A 9 -28.94 45.72 -8.67
C SER A 9 -27.89 44.96 -9.48
N THR A 10 -28.30 44.21 -10.50
CA THR A 10 -27.38 43.53 -11.42
C THR A 10 -26.58 44.52 -12.28
N ALA A 11 -27.18 45.65 -12.69
CA ALA A 11 -26.44 46.72 -13.36
C ALA A 11 -25.41 47.40 -12.44
N LYS A 12 -25.63 47.42 -11.12
CA LYS A 12 -24.69 47.99 -10.15
C LYS A 12 -23.51 47.05 -9.89
N GLU A 13 -23.75 45.74 -9.76
CA GLU A 13 -22.69 44.73 -9.63
C GLU A 13 -21.80 44.65 -10.89
N LEU A 14 -22.39 44.74 -12.08
CA LEU A 14 -21.62 44.78 -13.33
C LEU A 14 -20.78 46.07 -13.46
N LYS A 15 -21.26 47.19 -12.91
CA LYS A 15 -20.52 48.45 -12.87
C LYS A 15 -19.36 48.41 -11.87
N ASP A 16 -19.54 47.75 -10.74
CA ASP A 16 -18.49 47.60 -9.72
C ASP A 16 -17.39 46.62 -10.19
N GLN A 17 -17.76 45.52 -10.86
CA GLN A 17 -16.79 44.62 -11.52
C GLN A 17 -16.04 45.30 -12.68
N ALA A 18 -16.72 46.11 -13.49
CA ALA A 18 -16.06 46.90 -14.54
C ALA A 18 -15.07 47.91 -13.93
N GLY A 19 -15.43 48.54 -12.81
CA GLY A 19 -14.56 49.46 -12.08
C GLY A 19 -13.34 48.78 -11.45
N GLU A 20 -13.45 47.53 -10.99
CA GLU A 20 -12.28 46.75 -10.53
C GLU A 20 -11.37 46.34 -11.68
N ARG A 21 -11.94 45.90 -12.82
CA ARG A 21 -11.14 45.59 -14.01
C ARG A 21 -10.40 46.82 -14.53
N ASP A 22 -11.02 47.99 -14.53
CA ASP A 22 -10.36 49.24 -14.95
C ASP A 22 -9.22 49.65 -13.99
N ARG A 23 -9.36 49.37 -12.68
CA ARG A 23 -8.27 49.58 -11.71
C ARG A 23 -7.12 48.60 -11.91
N GLU A 24 -7.42 47.33 -12.19
CA GLU A 24 -6.40 46.32 -12.49
C GLU A 24 -5.66 46.63 -13.79
N VAL A 25 -6.40 47.02 -14.84
CA VAL A 25 -5.83 47.47 -16.12
C VAL A 25 -4.98 48.72 -15.91
N SER A 26 -5.42 49.69 -15.10
CA SER A 26 -4.63 50.89 -14.78
C SER A 26 -3.35 50.54 -14.01
N ASN A 27 -3.41 49.60 -13.07
CA ASN A 27 -2.24 49.11 -12.33
C ASN A 27 -1.27 48.35 -13.24
N LEU A 28 -1.78 47.52 -14.16
CA LEU A 28 -0.96 46.82 -15.14
C LEU A 28 -0.33 47.79 -16.15
N SER A 29 -1.06 48.82 -16.60
CA SER A 29 -0.51 49.90 -17.43
C SER A 29 0.57 50.70 -16.70
N SER A 30 0.42 50.97 -15.41
CA SER A 30 1.45 51.65 -14.61
C SER A 30 2.71 50.78 -14.46
N LYS A 31 2.56 49.48 -14.22
CA LYS A 31 3.69 48.53 -14.19
C LYS A 31 4.37 48.38 -15.55
N LEU A 32 3.61 48.39 -16.64
CA LEU A 32 4.14 48.36 -17.99
C LEU A 32 4.96 49.62 -18.31
N LEU A 33 4.47 50.80 -17.90
CA LEU A 33 5.20 52.07 -18.04
C LEU A 33 6.51 52.07 -17.22
N SER A 34 6.50 51.51 -16.01
CA SER A 34 7.71 51.34 -15.21
C SER A 34 8.73 50.45 -15.91
N LEU A 35 8.29 49.29 -16.41
CA LEU A 35 9.18 48.36 -17.12
C LEU A 35 9.72 48.97 -18.43
N GLN A 36 8.91 49.74 -19.15
CA GLN A 36 9.36 50.47 -20.34
C GLN A 36 10.42 51.53 -19.99
N LEU A 37 10.26 52.22 -18.85
CA LEU A 37 11.26 53.18 -18.37
C LEU A 37 12.58 52.48 -17.97
N ASP A 38 12.48 51.33 -17.32
CA ASP A 38 13.64 50.54 -16.90
C ASP A 38 14.42 49.98 -18.10
N ILE A 39 13.71 49.47 -19.13
CA ILE A 39 14.31 49.04 -20.39
C ILE A 39 15.00 50.22 -21.09
N LYS A 40 14.38 51.40 -21.10
CA LYS A 40 14.97 52.61 -21.68
C LYS A 40 16.24 53.03 -20.93
N ASN A 41 16.23 52.98 -19.60
CA ASN A 41 17.39 53.27 -18.77
C ASN A 41 18.53 52.29 -19.02
N LEU A 42 18.21 51.00 -19.17
CA LEU A 42 19.20 49.97 -19.53
C LEU A 42 19.79 50.23 -20.92
N HIS A 43 18.94 50.61 -21.89
CA HIS A 43 19.38 50.92 -23.24
C HIS A 43 20.30 52.16 -23.27
N ASP A 44 20.01 53.19 -22.47
CA ASP A 44 20.88 54.37 -22.32
C ASP A 44 22.21 54.06 -21.61
N VAL A 45 22.23 53.08 -20.70
CA VAL A 45 23.49 52.57 -20.09
C VAL A 45 24.32 51.81 -21.14
N CYS A 46 23.71 50.90 -21.89
CA CYS A 46 24.39 50.18 -22.96
C CYS A 46 24.89 51.11 -24.07
N LYS A 47 24.12 52.15 -24.43
CA LYS A 47 24.51 53.16 -25.41
C LYS A 47 25.67 54.04 -24.94
N ARG A 48 25.69 54.40 -23.65
CA ARG A 48 26.84 55.09 -23.03
C ARG A 48 28.09 54.21 -23.04
N HIS A 49 27.96 52.94 -22.68
CA HIS A 49 29.07 52.00 -22.70
C HIS A 49 29.63 51.77 -24.11
N GLY A 50 28.75 51.69 -25.12
CA GLY A 50 29.13 51.63 -26.53
C GLY A 50 29.88 52.88 -27.02
N LYS A 51 29.46 54.08 -26.59
CA LYS A 51 30.19 55.33 -26.89
C LYS A 51 31.58 55.36 -26.24
N THR A 52 31.70 54.95 -24.98
CA THR A 52 33.00 54.91 -24.29
C THR A 52 33.96 53.91 -24.93
N LEU A 53 33.45 52.79 -25.44
CA LEU A 53 34.24 51.82 -26.21
C LEU A 53 34.71 52.38 -27.55
N GLN A 54 33.85 53.13 -28.26
CA GLN A 54 34.19 53.75 -29.54
C GLN A 54 35.20 54.90 -29.40
N GLU A 55 35.08 55.72 -28.34
CA GLU A 55 36.05 56.79 -28.02
C GLU A 55 37.42 56.22 -27.63
N ASN A 56 37.46 55.10 -26.91
CA ASN A 56 38.71 54.40 -26.60
C ASN A 56 39.35 53.74 -27.82
N GLN A 57 38.56 53.32 -28.82
CA GLN A 57 39.06 52.74 -30.06
C GLN A 57 39.68 53.81 -30.98
N LEU A 58 39.05 54.99 -31.06
CA LEU A 58 39.56 56.14 -31.82
C LEU A 58 40.86 56.71 -31.20
N CYS A 59 40.98 56.72 -29.87
CA CYS A 59 42.19 57.16 -29.19
C CYS A 59 43.40 56.21 -29.42
N VAL A 60 43.13 54.91 -29.62
CA VAL A 60 44.15 53.91 -29.96
C VAL A 60 44.55 53.99 -31.44
N GLU A 61 43.61 54.27 -32.35
CA GLU A 61 43.91 54.47 -33.78
C GLU A 61 44.70 55.77 -34.04
N GLU A 62 44.42 56.85 -33.30
CA GLU A 62 45.14 58.13 -33.41
C GLU A 62 46.59 58.04 -32.88
N ALA A 63 46.84 57.16 -31.91
CA ALA A 63 48.18 56.84 -31.41
C ALA A 63 48.97 55.90 -32.35
N MET A 64 48.30 55.03 -33.12
CA MET A 64 48.95 54.11 -34.07
C MET A 64 49.31 54.75 -35.42
N MET A 65 48.63 55.83 -35.83
CA MET A 65 48.88 56.49 -37.13
C MET A 65 50.05 57.50 -37.13
N ASN A 66 50.61 57.84 -35.97
CA ASN A 66 51.68 58.85 -35.87
C ASN A 66 53.10 58.29 -35.70
N SER A 67 53.31 56.96 -35.72
CA SER A 67 54.63 56.36 -35.45
C SER A 67 55.51 56.08 -36.68
N SER A 68 55.20 56.65 -37.85
CA SER A 68 55.97 56.39 -39.07
C SER A 68 56.29 57.63 -39.89
N HIS A 69 57.19 58.51 -39.42
CA HIS A 69 58.02 59.36 -40.30
C HIS A 69 59.38 59.72 -39.66
N LYS A 70 60.34 60.00 -40.56
CA LYS A 70 61.79 59.83 -40.45
C LYS A 70 62.54 60.88 -39.59
N LYS A 71 63.60 60.37 -38.97
CA LYS A 71 64.91 60.95 -38.60
C LYS A 71 65.26 62.42 -38.96
N GLN A 72 65.80 63.08 -37.93
CA GLN A 72 67.01 63.92 -37.85
C GLN A 72 67.06 65.25 -38.62
N GLN A 73 67.04 66.38 -37.88
CA GLN A 73 68.28 67.11 -37.53
C GLN A 73 68.05 68.13 -36.39
N ALA A 74 69.05 68.23 -35.49
CA ALA A 74 69.32 69.29 -34.50
C ALA A 74 68.51 69.33 -33.18
N GLN A 75 69.03 68.69 -32.13
CA GLN A 75 69.64 69.39 -30.98
C GLN A 75 70.11 68.38 -29.92
N VAL A 76 71.42 68.36 -29.67
CA VAL A 76 72.13 67.40 -28.79
C VAL A 76 72.34 67.96 -27.37
N LEU A 77 71.58 68.97 -26.92
CA LEU A 77 71.81 69.59 -25.60
C LEU A 77 70.56 69.75 -24.72
N ALA A 78 69.48 69.02 -25.02
CA ALA A 78 68.29 68.92 -24.16
C ALA A 78 67.84 67.45 -23.94
N PHE A 79 68.77 66.49 -24.13
CA PHE A 79 68.45 65.07 -24.18
C PHE A 79 68.74 64.31 -22.87
N GLU A 80 69.55 64.84 -21.95
CA GLU A 80 69.92 64.13 -20.72
C GLU A 80 68.86 64.23 -19.61
N ASP A 81 68.23 65.40 -19.39
CA ASP A 81 67.19 65.54 -18.36
C ASP A 81 65.85 64.91 -18.77
N SER A 82 65.53 64.92 -20.07
CA SER A 82 64.31 64.26 -20.58
C SER A 82 64.44 62.74 -20.60
N LEU A 83 65.65 62.16 -20.70
CA LEU A 83 65.87 60.71 -20.71
C LEU A 83 65.65 60.06 -19.34
N MET A 84 65.94 60.76 -18.23
CA MET A 84 65.65 60.24 -16.88
C MET A 84 64.15 60.25 -16.56
N GLU A 85 63.40 61.28 -16.98
CA GLU A 85 61.95 61.30 -16.83
C GLU A 85 61.24 60.34 -17.79
N PHE A 86 61.68 60.22 -19.05
CA PHE A 86 61.11 59.22 -19.98
C PHE A 86 61.48 57.79 -19.58
N GLY A 87 62.67 57.56 -19.03
CA GLY A 87 63.11 56.26 -18.52
C GLY A 87 62.29 55.80 -17.31
N SER A 88 62.04 56.70 -16.36
CA SER A 88 61.22 56.41 -15.18
C SER A 88 59.72 56.28 -15.50
N ALA A 89 59.18 57.08 -16.43
CA ALA A 89 57.82 56.93 -16.94
C ALA A 89 57.65 55.62 -17.73
N LYS A 90 58.62 55.26 -18.59
CA LYS A 90 58.63 54.01 -19.33
C LYS A 90 58.73 52.79 -18.41
N GLU A 91 59.54 52.86 -17.35
CA GLU A 91 59.59 51.81 -16.32
C GLU A 91 58.28 51.72 -15.52
N CYS A 92 57.66 52.85 -15.19
CA CYS A 92 56.36 52.89 -14.53
C CYS A 92 55.28 52.23 -15.41
N HIS A 93 55.23 52.60 -16.70
CA HIS A 93 54.35 51.96 -17.67
C HIS A 93 54.67 50.47 -17.86
N LEU A 94 55.94 50.07 -17.87
CA LEU A 94 56.33 48.65 -17.95
C LEU A 94 55.86 47.86 -16.72
N ARG A 95 55.96 48.44 -15.51
CA ARG A 95 55.44 47.84 -14.28
C ARG A 95 53.92 47.76 -14.29
N GLN A 96 53.23 48.80 -14.74
CA GLN A 96 51.78 48.79 -14.93
C GLN A 96 51.34 47.73 -15.95
N LEU A 97 52.06 47.61 -17.07
CA LEU A 97 51.80 46.61 -18.11
C LEU A 97 52.05 45.19 -17.57
N GLN A 98 53.10 44.98 -16.79
CA GLN A 98 53.36 43.70 -16.12
C GLN A 98 52.29 43.38 -15.07
N GLN A 99 51.79 44.38 -14.35
CA GLN A 99 50.71 44.21 -13.37
C GLN A 99 49.38 43.87 -14.06
N LEU A 100 49.08 44.55 -15.18
CA LEU A 100 47.92 44.24 -16.02
C LEU A 100 48.04 42.84 -16.64
N LYS A 101 49.23 42.45 -17.12
CA LYS A 101 49.48 41.09 -17.63
C LYS A 101 49.29 40.02 -16.54
N LYS A 102 49.73 40.28 -15.31
CA LYS A 102 49.48 39.40 -14.16
C LYS A 102 48.00 39.30 -13.82
N LYS A 103 47.27 40.43 -13.83
CA LYS A 103 45.81 40.44 -13.62
C LYS A 103 45.07 39.69 -14.72
N LEU A 104 45.47 39.87 -15.97
CA LEU A 104 44.87 39.19 -17.12
C LEU A 104 45.10 37.67 -17.06
N LEU A 105 46.30 37.23 -16.68
CA LEU A 105 46.58 35.81 -16.43
C LEU A 105 45.79 35.24 -15.25
N ALA A 106 45.58 36.02 -14.18
CA ALA A 106 44.75 35.59 -13.05
C ALA A 106 43.28 35.46 -13.46
N LEU A 107 42.75 36.43 -14.21
CA LEU A 107 41.39 36.38 -14.75
C LEU A 107 41.21 35.24 -15.75
N GLN A 108 42.23 34.93 -16.56
CA GLN A 108 42.18 33.80 -17.47
C GLN A 108 42.11 32.47 -16.72
N ARG A 109 42.90 32.28 -15.65
CA ARG A 109 42.83 31.08 -14.81
C ARG A 109 41.50 30.96 -14.08
N GLU A 110 40.97 32.07 -13.58
CA GLU A 110 39.63 32.08 -12.96
C GLU A 110 38.56 31.68 -14.00
N LEU A 111 38.65 32.19 -15.23
CA LEU A 111 37.74 31.81 -16.30
C LEU A 111 37.83 30.31 -16.66
N GLU A 112 39.05 29.78 -16.76
CA GLU A 112 39.30 28.34 -16.97
C GLU A 112 38.69 27.51 -15.83
N PHE A 113 38.93 27.91 -14.58
CA PHE A 113 38.34 27.25 -13.40
C PHE A 113 36.81 27.28 -13.39
N ARG A 114 36.19 28.43 -13.70
CA ARG A 114 34.73 28.55 -13.80
C ARG A 114 34.15 27.72 -14.95
N THR A 115 34.90 27.55 -16.03
CA THR A 115 34.49 26.72 -17.15
C THR A 115 34.52 25.23 -16.76
N ASP A 116 35.54 24.78 -16.03
CA ASP A 116 35.63 23.42 -15.50
C ASP A 116 34.54 23.13 -14.46
N GLU A 117 34.24 24.09 -13.57
CA GLU A 117 33.13 23.99 -12.62
C GLU A 117 31.79 23.85 -13.36
N LEU A 118 31.56 24.65 -14.40
CA LEU A 118 30.34 24.61 -15.20
C LEU A 118 30.22 23.29 -15.96
N GLN A 119 31.30 22.78 -16.53
CA GLN A 119 31.33 21.49 -17.21
C GLN A 119 31.04 20.33 -16.25
N THR A 120 31.60 20.37 -15.04
CA THR A 120 31.35 19.36 -13.99
C THR A 120 29.90 19.39 -13.52
N SER A 121 29.34 20.59 -13.34
CA SER A 121 27.93 20.80 -13.01
C SER A 121 27.01 20.26 -14.12
N TYR A 122 27.35 20.53 -15.38
CA TYR A 122 26.60 20.02 -16.54
C TYR A 122 26.64 18.48 -16.65
N CYS A 123 27.81 17.86 -16.42
CA CYS A 123 27.91 16.39 -16.37
C CYS A 123 27.07 15.79 -15.23
N SER A 124 27.05 16.45 -14.06
CA SER A 124 26.22 16.03 -12.93
C SER A 124 24.73 16.15 -13.26
N LEU A 125 24.32 17.23 -13.93
CA LEU A 125 22.94 17.43 -14.39
C LEU A 125 22.50 16.35 -15.39
N LEU A 126 23.35 15.99 -16.34
CA LEU A 126 23.11 14.89 -17.29
C LEU A 126 22.94 13.54 -16.58
N GLN A 127 23.73 13.28 -15.53
CA GLN A 127 23.55 12.09 -14.70
C GLN A 127 22.21 12.09 -13.97
N TYR A 128 21.81 13.22 -13.37
CA TYR A 128 20.50 13.36 -12.76
C TYR A 128 19.36 13.16 -13.75
N GLN A 129 19.49 13.72 -14.96
CA GLN A 129 18.52 13.52 -16.04
C GLN A 129 18.41 12.03 -16.41
N SER A 130 19.53 11.32 -16.57
CA SER A 130 19.53 9.89 -16.87
C SER A 130 18.90 9.05 -15.74
N ILE A 131 19.16 9.40 -14.48
CA ILE A 131 18.53 8.74 -13.33
C ILE A 131 17.02 9.00 -13.33
N LEU A 132 16.59 10.23 -13.60
CA LEU A 132 15.17 10.60 -13.64
C LEU A 132 14.43 9.90 -14.78
N GLU A 133 15.05 9.81 -15.96
CA GLU A 133 14.53 9.06 -17.12
C GLU A 133 14.37 7.58 -16.79
N LYS A 134 15.36 6.98 -16.11
CA LYS A 134 15.29 5.59 -15.65
C LYS A 134 14.17 5.40 -14.62
N GLN A 135 14.07 6.25 -13.61
CA GLN A 135 13.01 6.18 -12.60
C GLN A 135 11.62 6.36 -13.22
N THR A 136 11.50 7.23 -14.22
CA THR A 136 10.24 7.40 -14.96
C THR A 136 9.89 6.13 -15.75
N SER A 137 10.87 5.50 -16.40
CA SER A 137 10.67 4.22 -17.08
C SER A 137 10.27 3.10 -16.11
N ASP A 138 10.94 2.99 -14.96
CA ASP A 138 10.65 1.99 -13.93
C ASP A 138 9.23 2.20 -13.36
N LEU A 139 8.80 3.45 -13.18
CA LEU A 139 7.45 3.79 -12.74
C LEU A 139 6.37 3.40 -13.76
N VAL A 140 6.64 3.58 -15.06
CA VAL A 140 5.74 3.15 -16.14
C VAL A 140 5.61 1.63 -16.16
N ILE A 141 6.71 0.90 -15.96
CA ILE A 141 6.70 -0.57 -15.88
C ILE A 141 5.91 -1.03 -14.65
N LEU A 142 6.11 -0.38 -13.50
CA LEU A 142 5.37 -0.69 -12.28
C LEU A 142 3.87 -0.44 -12.45
N HIS A 143 3.49 0.69 -13.05
CA HIS A 143 2.09 1.00 -13.35
C HIS A 143 1.46 -0.06 -14.29
N HIS A 144 2.20 -0.50 -15.31
CA HIS A 144 1.73 -1.58 -16.18
C HIS A 144 1.53 -2.90 -15.41
N HIS A 145 2.45 -3.22 -14.50
CA HIS A 145 2.34 -4.42 -13.66
C HIS A 145 1.17 -4.35 -12.68
N CYS A 146 0.95 -3.20 -12.04
CA CYS A 146 -0.20 -2.96 -11.18
C CYS A 146 -1.51 -3.16 -11.96
N LYS A 147 -1.60 -2.59 -13.16
CA LYS A 147 -2.78 -2.77 -14.03
C LYS A 147 -3.04 -4.24 -14.39
N LEU A 148 -2.00 -5.00 -14.73
CA LEU A 148 -2.14 -6.44 -14.98
C LEU A 148 -2.63 -7.20 -13.73
N LYS A 149 -2.21 -6.78 -12.54
CA LYS A 149 -2.68 -7.37 -11.28
C LYS A 149 -4.10 -6.96 -10.92
N GLU A 150 -4.50 -5.73 -11.23
CA GLU A 150 -5.90 -5.29 -11.12
C GLU A 150 -6.79 -6.11 -12.06
N ASP A 151 -6.39 -6.28 -13.32
CA ASP A 151 -7.12 -7.10 -14.29
C ASP A 151 -7.21 -8.58 -13.82
N GLU A 152 -6.16 -9.13 -13.22
CA GLU A 152 -6.15 -10.48 -12.63
C GLU A 152 -7.10 -10.58 -11.41
N VAL A 153 -7.13 -9.56 -10.55
CA VAL A 153 -8.05 -9.50 -9.40
C VAL A 153 -9.50 -9.39 -9.88
N ILE A 154 -9.79 -8.58 -10.89
CA ILE A 154 -11.13 -8.47 -11.48
C ILE A 154 -11.58 -9.83 -12.02
N LEU A 155 -10.70 -10.57 -12.71
CA LEU A 155 -11.01 -11.93 -13.17
C LEU A 155 -11.30 -12.89 -12.02
N TYR A 156 -10.53 -12.83 -10.92
CA TYR A 156 -10.83 -13.64 -9.74
C TYR A 156 -12.12 -13.20 -9.04
N GLU A 157 -12.43 -11.91 -9.00
CA GLU A 157 -13.68 -11.38 -8.45
C GLU A 157 -14.88 -11.78 -9.29
N GLU A 158 -14.75 -11.80 -10.62
CA GLU A 158 -15.77 -12.30 -11.55
C GLU A 158 -15.94 -13.83 -11.44
N GLU A 159 -14.85 -14.59 -11.30
CA GLU A 159 -14.90 -16.04 -11.04
C GLU A 159 -15.55 -16.36 -9.67
N MET A 160 -15.26 -15.56 -8.64
CA MET A 160 -15.89 -15.66 -7.32
C MET A 160 -17.34 -15.16 -7.32
N GLY A 161 -17.67 -14.17 -8.14
CA GLY A 161 -19.02 -13.64 -8.33
C GLY A 161 -19.94 -14.60 -9.09
N ASN A 162 -19.38 -15.39 -10.01
CA ASN A 162 -20.09 -16.47 -10.72
C ASN A 162 -20.41 -17.70 -9.83
N HIS A 163 -19.96 -17.70 -8.56
CA HIS A 163 -20.36 -18.68 -7.55
C HIS A 163 -21.68 -18.31 -6.84
N GLU A 164 -22.75 -17.96 -7.57
CA GLU A 164 -24.12 -17.84 -6.99
C GLU A 164 -24.56 -19.14 -6.26
N ASN A 165 -23.98 -20.28 -6.63
CA ASN A 165 -24.19 -21.57 -5.98
C ASN A 165 -23.61 -21.70 -4.56
N ALA A 166 -22.75 -20.78 -4.09
CA ALA A 166 -22.19 -20.86 -2.74
C ALA A 166 -23.20 -20.45 -1.66
N GLY A 167 -24.05 -19.45 -1.94
CA GLY A 167 -25.12 -19.02 -1.04
C GLY A 167 -26.20 -20.08 -0.85
N GLU A 168 -26.64 -20.72 -1.94
CA GLU A 168 -27.61 -21.83 -1.88
C GLU A 168 -27.03 -23.06 -1.19
N LYS A 169 -25.74 -23.40 -1.43
CA LYS A 169 -25.07 -24.49 -0.72
C LYS A 169 -24.91 -24.21 0.77
N LEU A 170 -24.65 -22.95 1.16
CA LEU A 170 -24.58 -22.54 2.56
C LEU A 170 -25.96 -22.63 3.23
N HIS A 171 -27.01 -22.16 2.57
CA HIS A 171 -28.38 -22.26 3.07
C HIS A 171 -28.80 -23.73 3.24
N LEU A 172 -28.51 -24.59 2.24
CA LEU A 172 -28.78 -26.02 2.32
C LEU A 172 -27.98 -26.71 3.43
N ALA A 173 -26.71 -26.31 3.64
CA ALA A 173 -25.90 -26.82 4.73
C ALA A 173 -26.43 -26.37 6.10
N GLN A 174 -26.92 -25.13 6.23
CA GLN A 174 -27.57 -24.62 7.44
C GLN A 174 -28.88 -25.33 7.74
N GLU A 175 -29.70 -25.61 6.73
CA GLU A 175 -30.94 -26.37 6.87
C GLU A 175 -30.66 -27.82 7.30
N GLN A 176 -29.64 -28.46 6.73
CA GLN A 176 -29.19 -29.78 7.17
C GLN A 176 -28.65 -29.78 8.61
N LEU A 177 -27.97 -28.71 9.03
CA LEU A 177 -27.47 -28.54 10.40
C LEU A 177 -28.63 -28.34 11.40
N ALA A 178 -29.66 -27.59 11.03
CA ALA A 178 -30.86 -27.42 11.84
C ALA A 178 -31.59 -28.76 12.03
N LEU A 179 -31.77 -29.53 10.95
CA LEU A 179 -32.37 -30.87 11.00
C LEU A 179 -31.55 -31.86 11.83
N ALA A 180 -30.21 -31.79 11.76
CA ALA A 180 -29.33 -32.59 12.60
C ALA A 180 -29.44 -32.16 14.08
N GLY A 181 -29.54 -30.86 14.36
CA GLY A 181 -29.80 -30.31 15.69
C GLY A 181 -31.10 -30.82 16.30
N ASP A 182 -32.20 -30.79 15.54
CA ASP A 182 -33.50 -31.32 15.98
C ASP A 182 -33.43 -32.83 16.27
N LYS A 183 -32.65 -33.58 15.48
CA LYS A 183 -32.44 -35.01 15.68
C LYS A 183 -31.62 -35.30 16.93
N ILE A 184 -30.60 -34.48 17.24
CA ILE A 184 -29.83 -34.57 18.48
C ILE A 184 -30.74 -34.32 19.68
N ILE A 185 -31.55 -33.25 19.65
CA ILE A 185 -32.49 -32.92 20.74
C ILE A 185 -33.51 -34.06 20.95
N SER A 186 -34.00 -34.67 19.87
CA SER A 186 -34.88 -35.84 19.94
C SER A 186 -34.19 -37.05 20.58
N LEU A 187 -32.94 -37.33 20.19
CA LEU A 187 -32.13 -38.40 20.78
C LEU A 187 -31.84 -38.14 22.26
N GLU A 188 -31.51 -36.91 22.65
CA GLU A 188 -31.29 -36.52 24.04
C GLU A 188 -32.55 -36.73 24.89
N ARG A 189 -33.73 -36.32 24.38
CA ARG A 189 -35.01 -36.61 25.05
C ARG A 189 -35.25 -38.11 25.22
N SER A 190 -34.95 -38.91 24.19
CA SER A 190 -35.10 -40.37 24.27
C SER A 190 -34.12 -41.00 25.27
N LEU A 191 -32.89 -40.48 25.36
CA LEU A 191 -31.86 -40.97 26.26
C LEU A 191 -32.17 -40.59 27.71
N ASN A 192 -32.68 -39.38 27.95
CA ASN A 192 -33.19 -38.97 29.25
C ASN A 192 -34.37 -39.84 29.68
N LEU A 193 -35.30 -40.16 28.78
CA LEU A 193 -36.39 -41.10 29.07
C LEU A 193 -35.86 -42.50 29.47
N TYR A 194 -34.81 -42.98 28.81
CA TYR A 194 -34.15 -44.24 29.19
C TYR A 194 -33.49 -44.15 30.56
N ARG A 195 -32.84 -43.01 30.88
CA ARG A 195 -32.25 -42.76 32.19
C ARG A 195 -33.31 -42.76 33.28
N ASP A 196 -34.44 -42.10 33.07
CA ASP A 196 -35.55 -42.05 34.02
C ASP A 196 -36.15 -43.45 34.25
N LYS A 197 -36.32 -44.24 33.18
CA LYS A 197 -36.76 -45.65 33.28
C LYS A 197 -35.76 -46.49 34.06
N TYR A 198 -34.46 -46.30 33.82
CA TYR A 198 -33.41 -47.02 34.53
C TYR A 198 -33.40 -46.65 36.02
N GLN A 199 -33.54 -45.36 36.34
CA GLN A 199 -33.63 -44.86 37.71
C GLN A 199 -34.88 -45.39 38.43
N THR A 200 -36.01 -45.48 37.73
CA THR A 200 -37.24 -46.09 38.26
C THR A 200 -37.03 -47.59 38.52
N SER A 201 -36.34 -48.28 37.63
CA SER A 201 -36.00 -49.70 37.81
C SER A 201 -35.07 -49.90 39.00
N LEU A 202 -34.08 -49.04 39.21
CA LEU A 202 -33.22 -49.07 40.39
C LEU A 202 -34.01 -48.86 41.66
N SER A 203 -34.91 -47.87 41.69
CA SER A 203 -35.78 -47.62 42.85
C SER A 203 -36.71 -48.81 43.13
N ASN A 204 -37.20 -49.48 42.09
CA ASN A 204 -37.99 -50.71 42.23
C ASN A 204 -37.14 -51.88 42.76
N ILE A 205 -35.88 -52.00 42.32
CA ILE A 205 -34.95 -53.00 42.86
C ILE A 205 -34.69 -52.73 44.33
N GLU A 206 -34.42 -51.49 44.73
CA GLU A 206 -34.25 -51.12 46.15
C GLU A 206 -35.49 -51.45 46.98
N LEU A 207 -36.70 -51.24 46.44
CA LEU A 207 -37.95 -51.61 47.10
C LEU A 207 -38.09 -53.14 47.22
N LEU A 208 -37.76 -53.88 46.17
CA LEU A 208 -37.74 -55.35 46.20
C LEU A 208 -36.70 -55.89 47.17
N GLU A 209 -35.51 -55.28 47.26
CA GLU A 209 -34.50 -55.61 48.26
C GLU A 209 -35.00 -55.34 49.68
N CYS A 210 -35.74 -54.24 49.90
CA CYS A 210 -36.41 -54.00 51.16
C CYS A 210 -37.47 -55.06 51.48
N GLN A 211 -38.27 -55.48 50.48
CA GLN A 211 -39.23 -56.56 50.64
C GLN A 211 -38.55 -57.90 50.93
N VAL A 212 -37.46 -58.23 50.23
CA VAL A 212 -36.66 -59.44 50.48
C VAL A 212 -36.09 -59.39 51.88
N LYS A 213 -35.54 -58.27 52.35
CA LYS A 213 -35.07 -58.14 53.75
C LYS A 213 -36.19 -58.31 54.77
N MET A 214 -37.39 -57.81 54.50
CA MET A 214 -38.54 -58.06 55.37
C MET A 214 -38.93 -59.53 55.37
N LEU A 215 -39.00 -60.16 54.19
CA LEU A 215 -39.29 -61.58 54.04
C LEU A 215 -38.20 -62.45 54.66
N GLU A 216 -36.92 -62.09 54.57
CA GLU A 216 -35.79 -62.73 55.26
C GLU A 216 -35.88 -62.53 56.78
N GLY A 217 -36.41 -61.39 57.25
CA GLY A 217 -36.77 -61.16 58.65
C GLY A 217 -37.90 -62.08 59.11
N GLU A 218 -38.95 -62.25 58.30
CA GLU A 218 -40.05 -63.18 58.56
C GLU A 218 -39.60 -64.64 58.47
N LEU A 219 -38.73 -64.98 57.50
CA LEU A 219 -38.14 -66.31 57.32
C LEU A 219 -37.16 -66.63 58.42
N SER A 220 -36.33 -65.68 58.89
CA SER A 220 -35.49 -65.89 60.07
C SER A 220 -36.34 -66.06 61.33
N GLY A 221 -37.49 -65.37 61.43
CA GLY A 221 -38.53 -65.63 62.43
C GLY A 221 -39.14 -67.03 62.35
N LEU A 222 -39.41 -67.54 61.15
CA LEU A 222 -39.95 -68.90 60.90
C LEU A 222 -38.90 -70.01 61.06
N ILE A 223 -37.66 -69.79 60.60
CA ILE A 223 -36.49 -70.68 60.76
C ILE A 223 -36.08 -70.79 62.23
N SER A 224 -36.39 -69.76 63.05
CA SER A 224 -36.23 -69.83 64.51
C SER A 224 -37.25 -70.77 65.20
N GLN A 225 -38.25 -71.30 64.48
CA GLN A 225 -39.34 -72.10 65.07
C GLN A 225 -39.53 -73.52 64.52
N GLU A 226 -38.76 -74.03 63.56
CA GLU A 226 -38.86 -75.46 63.25
C GLU A 226 -37.60 -76.05 62.59
N PRO A 227 -37.05 -77.16 63.12
CA PRO A 227 -36.00 -77.93 62.47
C PRO A 227 -36.59 -79.04 61.57
N GLU A 228 -35.83 -79.35 60.52
CA GLU A 228 -35.84 -80.61 59.77
C GLU A 228 -37.15 -81.04 59.08
N ASN A 229 -37.18 -80.91 57.75
CA ASN A 229 -37.65 -82.06 56.96
C ASN A 229 -37.02 -82.15 55.56
N LYS A 230 -36.52 -83.35 55.27
CA LYS A 230 -36.06 -83.81 53.97
C LYS A 230 -37.29 -84.05 53.07
N GLY A 231 -37.17 -83.83 51.77
CA GLY A 231 -38.23 -84.25 50.86
C GLY A 231 -37.91 -84.00 49.40
N ASP A 232 -37.74 -85.09 48.67
CA ASP A 232 -37.63 -85.19 47.21
C ASP A 232 -38.82 -84.57 46.44
N HIS A 233 -38.64 -84.53 45.10
CA HIS A 233 -39.61 -84.33 44.00
C HIS A 233 -39.72 -82.88 43.48
N SER A 234 -39.77 -82.59 42.17
CA SER A 234 -39.84 -83.39 40.96
C SER A 234 -39.37 -82.54 39.78
N LYS A 235 -38.74 -83.20 38.80
CA LYS A 235 -38.58 -82.74 37.42
C LYS A 235 -39.94 -82.27 36.86
N VAL A 236 -40.03 -81.05 36.34
CA VAL A 236 -40.97 -80.70 35.27
C VAL A 236 -40.25 -79.84 34.24
N ARG A 237 -39.95 -80.50 33.12
CA ARG A 237 -39.50 -79.94 31.85
C ARG A 237 -40.72 -79.32 31.16
N LEU A 238 -40.75 -78.01 31.00
CA LEU A 238 -41.63 -77.35 30.03
C LEU A 238 -40.75 -76.80 28.90
N TYR A 239 -41.00 -77.28 27.68
CA TYR A 239 -40.35 -76.86 26.44
C TYR A 239 -40.76 -75.40 26.10
N PRO A 240 -39.82 -74.46 25.93
CA PRO A 240 -40.14 -73.12 25.45
C PRO A 240 -40.17 -73.07 23.91
N SER A 241 -41.17 -72.37 23.40
CA SER A 241 -41.39 -71.98 21.99
C SER A 241 -40.14 -71.38 21.32
N PRO A 242 -39.92 -71.53 20.00
CA PRO A 242 -38.71 -71.09 19.28
C PRO A 242 -38.32 -69.60 19.45
N CYS A 243 -39.26 -68.72 19.81
CA CYS A 243 -39.00 -67.31 20.14
C CYS A 243 -38.19 -67.14 21.45
N MET A 244 -38.46 -67.98 22.45
CA MET A 244 -37.75 -67.95 23.74
C MET A 244 -36.32 -68.50 23.62
N ILE A 245 -36.01 -69.32 22.61
CA ILE A 245 -34.67 -69.90 22.41
C ILE A 245 -33.69 -68.85 21.89
N GLN A 246 -34.13 -67.94 21.02
CA GLN A 246 -33.29 -66.85 20.52
C GLN A 246 -33.03 -65.79 21.61
N GLU A 247 -34.05 -65.39 22.36
CA GLU A 247 -33.88 -64.51 23.52
C GLU A 247 -33.04 -65.17 24.61
N HIS A 248 -33.20 -66.48 24.85
CA HIS A 248 -32.35 -67.24 25.77
C HIS A 248 -30.90 -67.32 25.29
N GLN A 249 -30.64 -67.50 23.98
CA GLN A 249 -29.28 -67.47 23.44
C GLN A 249 -28.64 -66.09 23.54
N GLU A 250 -29.40 -65.02 23.32
CA GLU A 250 -28.88 -63.66 23.43
C GLU A 250 -28.67 -63.23 24.89
N THR A 251 -29.57 -63.62 25.81
CA THR A 251 -29.34 -63.44 27.25
C THR A 251 -28.20 -64.30 27.76
N MET A 252 -28.03 -65.55 27.29
CA MET A 252 -26.87 -66.38 27.62
C MET A 252 -25.57 -65.77 27.10
N LYS A 253 -25.59 -65.16 25.91
CA LYS A 253 -24.43 -64.44 25.37
C LYS A 253 -24.09 -63.21 26.23
N ARG A 254 -25.08 -62.38 26.57
CA ARG A 254 -24.89 -61.22 27.46
C ARG A 254 -24.43 -61.65 28.86
N LEU A 255 -24.99 -62.74 29.41
CA LEU A 255 -24.53 -63.32 30.67
C LEU A 255 -23.09 -63.82 30.55
N SER A 256 -22.70 -64.47 29.46
CA SER A 256 -21.30 -64.89 29.25
C SER A 256 -20.34 -63.72 29.18
N GLU A 257 -20.74 -62.62 28.53
CA GLU A 257 -19.96 -61.37 28.48
C GLU A 257 -19.85 -60.72 29.86
N VAL A 258 -20.91 -60.77 30.67
CA VAL A 258 -20.90 -60.28 32.06
C VAL A 258 -20.03 -61.16 32.95
N TRP A 259 -20.15 -62.49 32.87
CA TRP A 259 -19.31 -63.42 33.63
C TRP A 259 -17.84 -63.29 33.26
N GLN A 260 -17.54 -63.06 31.98
CA GLN A 260 -16.18 -62.77 31.53
C GLN A 260 -15.66 -61.47 32.16
N LYS A 261 -16.45 -60.39 32.17
CA LYS A 261 -16.07 -59.14 32.84
C LYS A 261 -15.91 -59.29 34.35
N VAL A 262 -16.76 -60.08 35.01
CA VAL A 262 -16.65 -60.38 36.44
C VAL A 262 -15.36 -61.15 36.71
N SER A 263 -15.02 -62.15 35.89
CA SER A 263 -13.75 -62.87 35.98
C SER A 263 -12.55 -61.94 35.78
N GLU A 264 -12.58 -61.06 34.78
CA GLU A 264 -11.52 -60.06 34.54
C GLU A 264 -11.37 -59.09 35.73
N GLN A 265 -12.48 -58.72 36.38
CA GLN A 265 -12.43 -57.90 37.60
C GLN A 265 -11.90 -58.67 38.81
N ASP A 266 -12.27 -59.94 38.98
CA ASP A 266 -11.74 -60.80 40.05
C ASP A 266 -10.22 -61.03 39.88
N ASP A 267 -9.75 -61.24 38.65
CA ASP A 267 -8.32 -61.34 38.33
C ASP A 267 -7.58 -60.05 38.69
N LEU A 268 -8.16 -58.89 38.36
CA LEU A 268 -7.60 -57.58 38.71
C LEU A 268 -7.56 -57.36 40.23
N ILE A 269 -8.64 -57.72 40.95
CA ILE A 269 -8.70 -57.63 42.41
C ILE A 269 -7.64 -58.53 43.03
N GLN A 270 -7.45 -59.74 42.49
CA GLN A 270 -6.45 -60.68 42.98
C GLN A 270 -5.03 -60.17 42.70
N GLU A 271 -4.78 -59.56 41.53
CA GLU A 271 -3.50 -58.92 41.22
C GLU A 271 -3.21 -57.75 42.19
N LEU A 272 -4.20 -56.92 42.49
CA LEU A 272 -4.06 -55.82 43.45
C LEU A 272 -3.79 -56.33 44.87
N ARG A 273 -4.45 -57.42 45.30
CA ARG A 273 -4.17 -58.09 46.58
C ARG A 273 -2.74 -58.62 46.64
N ASN A 274 -2.27 -59.24 45.57
CA ASN A 274 -0.89 -59.75 45.48
C ASN A 274 0.13 -58.59 45.53
N LYS A 275 -0.11 -57.50 44.81
CA LYS A 275 0.74 -56.30 44.85
C LYS A 275 0.79 -55.68 46.26
N LEU A 276 -0.35 -55.64 46.95
CA LEU A 276 -0.43 -55.17 48.34
C LEU A 276 0.34 -56.08 49.30
N ALA A 277 0.23 -57.40 49.15
CA ALA A 277 0.98 -58.36 49.95
C ALA A 277 2.50 -58.22 49.75
N CYS A 278 2.96 -58.07 48.51
CA CYS A 278 4.38 -57.81 48.20
C CYS A 278 4.87 -56.49 48.80
N SER A 279 4.06 -55.42 48.70
CA SER A 279 4.40 -54.13 49.29
C SER A 279 4.53 -54.22 50.81
N ASN A 280 3.61 -54.91 51.48
CA ASN A 280 3.64 -55.08 52.93
C ASN A 280 4.85 -55.92 53.40
N ALA A 281 5.21 -56.98 52.68
CA ALA A 281 6.43 -57.75 52.98
C ALA A 281 7.69 -56.88 52.89
N LEU A 282 7.76 -56.01 51.89
CA LEU A 282 8.92 -55.12 51.69
C LEU A 282 8.99 -54.00 52.76
N VAL A 283 7.85 -53.59 53.30
CA VAL A 283 7.82 -52.69 54.48
C VAL A 283 8.34 -53.41 55.72
N LEU A 284 7.91 -54.66 55.97
CA LEU A 284 8.40 -55.45 57.11
C LEU A 284 9.93 -55.68 57.03
N GLU A 285 10.48 -55.98 55.86
CA GLU A 285 11.94 -56.10 55.68
C GLU A 285 12.69 -54.80 56.02
N ARG A 286 12.10 -53.64 55.66
CA ARG A 286 12.68 -52.33 56.01
C ARG A 286 12.59 -52.04 57.50
N GLU A 287 11.50 -52.43 58.15
CA GLU A 287 11.34 -52.31 59.60
C GLU A 287 12.35 -53.19 60.35
N GLU A 288 12.55 -54.44 59.92
CA GLU A 288 13.59 -55.33 60.47
C GLU A 288 14.99 -54.76 60.29
N ALA A 289 15.30 -54.19 59.12
CA ALA A 289 16.59 -53.54 58.86
C ALA A 289 16.80 -52.30 59.77
N LEU A 290 15.75 -51.51 60.00
CA LEU A 290 15.79 -50.36 60.91
C LEU A 290 16.03 -50.80 62.35
N ILE A 291 15.32 -51.82 62.82
CA ILE A 291 15.49 -52.39 64.18
C ILE A 291 16.93 -52.90 64.34
N LYS A 292 17.49 -53.58 63.33
CA LYS A 292 18.88 -54.04 63.35
C LYS A 292 19.87 -52.89 63.41
N LEU A 293 19.69 -51.85 62.60
CA LEU A 293 20.55 -50.67 62.60
C LEU A 293 20.51 -49.95 63.96
N GLN A 294 19.33 -49.90 64.58
CA GLN A 294 19.12 -49.29 65.88
C GLN A 294 19.79 -50.11 67.00
N ALA A 295 19.77 -51.44 66.91
CA ALA A 295 20.51 -52.33 67.80
C ALA A 295 22.04 -52.19 67.63
N ASP A 296 22.52 -52.08 66.38
CA ASP A 296 23.94 -51.85 66.08
C ASP A 296 24.42 -50.49 66.63
N PHE A 297 23.60 -49.45 66.52
CA PHE A 297 23.87 -48.13 67.12
C PHE A 297 23.92 -48.19 68.65
N ALA A 298 23.01 -48.92 69.29
CA ALA A 298 23.00 -49.11 70.73
C ALA A 298 24.24 -49.91 71.21
N SER A 299 24.66 -50.92 70.44
CA SER A 299 25.89 -51.69 70.67
C SER A 299 27.15 -50.81 70.53
N TYR A 300 27.21 -49.97 69.50
CA TYR A 300 28.29 -49.02 69.27
C TYR A 300 28.42 -47.99 70.40
N THR A 301 27.30 -47.41 70.85
CA THR A 301 27.31 -46.46 71.97
C THR A 301 27.64 -47.11 73.31
N ALA A 302 27.29 -48.38 73.50
CA ALA A 302 27.66 -49.13 74.71
C ALA A 302 29.16 -49.48 74.76
N THR A 303 29.81 -49.71 73.61
CA THR A 303 31.22 -50.12 73.53
C THR A 303 32.22 -48.96 73.42
N HIS A 304 31.80 -47.77 72.97
CA HIS A 304 32.67 -46.61 72.75
C HIS A 304 32.34 -45.38 73.61
N ARG A 305 32.12 -45.57 74.92
CA ARG A 305 31.74 -44.47 75.83
C ARG A 305 32.88 -43.52 76.23
N HIS A 306 34.13 -43.77 75.84
CA HIS A 306 35.24 -42.83 76.02
C HIS A 306 36.24 -42.89 74.84
N PRO A 307 36.28 -41.88 73.96
CA PRO A 307 37.41 -41.70 73.03
C PRO A 307 38.61 -41.08 73.76
N PRO A 308 39.85 -41.57 73.56
CA PRO A 308 41.03 -40.97 74.16
C PRO A 308 41.41 -39.73 73.32
N CYS A 309 40.84 -38.56 73.62
CA CYS A 309 41.27 -37.32 72.96
C CYS A 309 42.37 -36.65 73.80
N THR A 310 43.57 -36.63 73.25
CA THR A 310 44.64 -35.72 73.66
C THR A 310 44.25 -34.27 73.36
N ALA A 311 44.70 -33.33 74.18
CA ALA A 311 44.32 -31.91 74.10
C ALA A 311 44.65 -31.23 72.75
N GLU A 312 45.55 -31.81 71.96
CA GLU A 312 45.90 -31.36 70.61
C GLU A 312 44.75 -31.56 69.60
N ASP A 313 44.04 -32.69 69.68
CA ASP A 313 42.93 -33.00 68.77
C ASP A 313 41.73 -32.07 69.00
N CYS A 314 41.52 -31.62 70.24
CA CYS A 314 40.45 -30.66 70.55
C CYS A 314 40.70 -29.28 69.94
N GLU A 315 41.96 -28.81 69.87
CA GLU A 315 42.25 -27.50 69.28
C GLU A 315 42.22 -27.52 67.76
N ASP A 316 42.58 -28.64 67.14
CA ASP A 316 42.43 -28.78 65.69
C ASP A 316 40.95 -28.89 65.29
N ILE A 317 40.12 -29.57 66.08
CA ILE A 317 38.66 -29.55 65.88
C ILE A 317 38.10 -28.13 66.05
N LYS A 318 38.55 -27.35 67.04
CA LYS A 318 38.12 -25.95 67.18
C LYS A 318 38.53 -25.09 65.99
N LYS A 319 39.75 -25.27 65.45
CA LYS A 319 40.18 -24.55 64.24
C LYS A 319 39.33 -24.94 63.03
N ILE A 320 39.02 -26.23 62.86
CA ILE A 320 38.15 -26.71 61.77
C ILE A 320 36.73 -26.14 61.93
N LEU A 321 36.15 -26.16 63.13
CA LEU A 321 34.83 -25.59 63.38
C LEU A 321 34.79 -24.09 63.14
N LYS A 322 35.84 -23.35 63.53
CA LYS A 322 35.95 -21.92 63.23
C LYS A 322 36.03 -21.66 61.73
N HIS A 323 36.82 -22.43 61.01
CA HIS A 323 36.92 -22.32 59.55
C HIS A 323 35.60 -22.64 58.85
N LEU A 324 34.89 -23.70 59.27
CA LEU A 324 33.57 -24.04 58.75
C LEU A 324 32.51 -22.97 59.07
N GLN A 325 32.60 -22.34 60.24
CA GLN A 325 31.74 -21.22 60.62
C GLN A 325 32.00 -19.99 59.75
N GLU A 326 33.27 -19.61 59.55
CA GLU A 326 33.67 -18.53 58.64
C GLU A 326 33.25 -18.82 57.19
N GLN A 327 33.37 -20.08 56.74
CA GLN A 327 32.90 -20.53 55.42
C GLN A 327 31.38 -20.44 55.30
N LYS A 328 30.63 -20.84 56.33
CA LYS A 328 29.17 -20.77 56.37
C LYS A 328 28.68 -19.32 56.38
N ASP A 329 29.31 -18.43 57.14
CA ASP A 329 28.96 -17.01 57.17
C ASP A 329 29.31 -16.32 55.84
N SER A 330 30.43 -16.68 55.20
CA SER A 330 30.75 -16.25 53.84
C SER A 330 29.71 -16.74 52.82
N GLN A 331 29.24 -17.98 52.92
CA GLN A 331 28.19 -18.51 52.05
C GLN A 331 26.84 -17.82 52.30
N CYS A 332 26.51 -17.48 53.55
CA CYS A 332 25.31 -16.68 53.85
C CYS A 332 25.35 -15.32 53.16
N LEU A 333 26.49 -14.63 53.18
CA LEU A 333 26.66 -13.37 52.45
C LEU A 333 26.47 -13.54 50.93
N HIS A 334 27.01 -14.61 50.34
CA HIS A 334 26.80 -14.88 48.91
C HIS A 334 25.31 -15.15 48.59
N VAL A 335 24.59 -15.84 49.47
CA VAL A 335 23.15 -16.06 49.31
C VAL A 335 22.38 -14.73 49.37
N GLU A 336 22.76 -13.82 50.26
CA GLU A 336 22.17 -12.48 50.35
C GLU A 336 22.45 -11.64 49.09
N GLU A 337 23.68 -11.70 48.57
CA GLU A 337 24.05 -11.05 47.30
C GLU A 337 23.25 -11.62 46.13
N TYR A 338 23.10 -12.94 46.02
CA TYR A 338 22.26 -13.57 45.00
C TYR A 338 20.78 -13.20 45.17
N GLN A 339 20.28 -13.12 46.40
CA GLN A 339 18.90 -12.67 46.65
C GLN A 339 18.70 -11.20 46.24
N SER A 340 19.68 -10.33 46.48
CA SER A 340 19.64 -8.95 46.00
C SER A 340 19.62 -8.90 44.49
N LEU A 341 20.52 -9.64 43.83
CA LEU A 341 20.59 -9.70 42.38
C LEU A 341 19.29 -10.23 41.76
N VAL A 342 18.65 -11.24 42.36
CA VAL A 342 17.36 -11.75 41.91
C VAL A 342 16.26 -10.70 42.04
N LYS A 343 16.27 -9.91 43.12
CA LYS A 343 15.32 -8.79 43.27
C LYS A 343 15.55 -7.72 42.21
N ASP A 344 16.80 -7.34 41.98
CA ASP A 344 17.16 -6.34 40.97
C ASP A 344 16.72 -6.82 39.57
N LEU A 345 17.05 -8.05 39.19
CA LEU A 345 16.61 -8.68 37.93
C LEU A 345 15.08 -8.79 37.82
N SER A 346 14.37 -9.03 38.93
CA SER A 346 12.90 -9.08 38.94
C SER A 346 12.31 -7.69 38.66
N THR A 347 12.86 -6.64 39.27
CA THR A 347 12.43 -5.26 39.00
C THR A 347 12.77 -4.78 37.59
N GLU A 348 13.93 -5.18 37.05
CA GLU A 348 14.29 -4.91 35.66
C GLU A 348 13.35 -5.63 34.68
N LEU A 349 12.98 -6.89 34.99
CA LEU A 349 12.00 -7.64 34.21
C LEU A 349 10.61 -6.96 34.21
N GLU A 350 10.16 -6.45 35.36
CA GLU A 350 8.92 -5.69 35.46
C GLU A 350 8.98 -4.41 34.61
N ALA A 351 10.08 -3.65 34.68
CA ALA A 351 10.28 -2.44 33.89
C ALA A 351 10.28 -2.73 32.37
N VAL A 352 10.98 -3.79 31.95
CA VAL A 352 10.99 -4.24 30.54
C VAL A 352 9.60 -4.72 30.10
N SER A 353 8.85 -5.36 30.98
CA SER A 353 7.48 -5.81 30.69
C SER A 353 6.52 -4.64 30.46
N GLU A 354 6.62 -3.57 31.27
CA GLU A 354 5.81 -2.36 31.09
C GLU A 354 6.26 -1.57 29.85
N GLN A 355 7.56 -1.51 29.58
CA GLN A 355 8.08 -0.93 28.33
C GLN A 355 7.53 -1.67 27.10
N LYS A 356 7.54 -3.01 27.10
CA LYS A 356 6.96 -3.84 26.03
C LYS A 356 5.48 -3.54 25.84
N LYS A 357 4.72 -3.38 26.93
CA LYS A 357 3.29 -3.04 26.88
C LYS A 357 3.05 -1.65 26.30
N ASN A 358 3.89 -0.67 26.62
CA ASN A 358 3.80 0.67 26.02
C ASN A 358 4.14 0.64 24.53
N ILE A 359 5.22 -0.05 24.13
CA ILE A 359 5.56 -0.24 22.71
C ILE A 359 4.42 -0.91 21.95
N MET A 360 3.76 -1.92 22.55
CA MET A 360 2.63 -2.60 21.93
C MET A 360 1.42 -1.68 21.74
N LYS A 361 1.13 -0.81 22.71
CA LYS A 361 0.07 0.21 22.57
C LYS A 361 0.38 1.20 21.45
N ASP A 362 1.63 1.67 21.38
CA ASP A 362 2.06 2.61 20.33
C ASP A 362 2.04 1.94 18.95
N MET A 363 2.41 0.65 18.87
CA MET A 363 2.33 -0.14 17.64
C MET A 363 0.87 -0.30 17.17
N MET A 364 -0.06 -0.66 18.06
CA MET A 364 -1.49 -0.75 17.72
C MET A 364 -2.05 0.60 17.28
N LYS A 365 -1.60 1.70 17.89
CA LYS A 365 -2.00 3.05 17.47
C LYS A 365 -1.47 3.37 16.07
N LEU A 366 -0.20 3.08 15.78
CA LEU A 366 0.39 3.27 14.46
C LEU A 366 -0.27 2.39 13.39
N GLU A 367 -0.67 1.17 13.72
CA GLU A 367 -1.44 0.30 12.82
C GLU A 367 -2.82 0.90 12.50
N LEU A 368 -3.52 1.42 13.50
CA LEU A 368 -4.80 2.11 13.31
C LEU A 368 -4.63 3.39 12.45
N ASP A 369 -3.61 4.19 12.73
CA ASP A 369 -3.31 5.40 11.95
C ASP A 369 -2.95 5.04 10.49
N LEU A 370 -2.19 3.97 10.25
CA LEU A 370 -1.89 3.46 8.92
C LEU A 370 -3.14 2.96 8.19
N HIS A 371 -4.05 2.27 8.88
CA HIS A 371 -5.33 1.87 8.30
C HIS A 371 -6.19 3.07 7.90
N GLY A 372 -6.27 4.09 8.76
CA GLY A 372 -6.96 5.34 8.45
C GLY A 372 -6.36 6.03 7.22
N LEU A 373 -5.03 6.16 7.14
CA LEU A 373 -4.35 6.74 5.99
C LEU A 373 -4.59 5.94 4.69
N ARG A 374 -4.66 4.60 4.76
CA ARG A 374 -4.98 3.76 3.59
C ARG A 374 -6.41 3.98 3.11
N GLU A 375 -7.37 4.08 4.03
CA GLU A 375 -8.77 4.36 3.71
C GLU A 375 -8.95 5.76 3.12
N GLU A 376 -8.31 6.78 3.71
CA GLU A 376 -8.29 8.15 3.18
C GLU A 376 -7.68 8.20 1.78
N THR A 377 -6.58 7.46 1.54
CA THR A 377 -5.94 7.38 0.22
C THR A 377 -6.86 6.69 -0.79
N SER A 378 -7.50 5.58 -0.39
CA SER A 378 -8.46 4.85 -1.25
C SER A 378 -9.66 5.71 -1.63
N THR A 379 -10.29 6.39 -0.67
CA THR A 379 -11.40 7.30 -0.97
C THR A 379 -10.97 8.51 -1.81
N HIS A 380 -9.72 8.96 -1.68
CA HIS A 380 -9.16 10.00 -2.55
C HIS A 380 -8.95 9.50 -3.98
N MET A 381 -8.42 8.29 -4.16
CA MET A 381 -8.30 7.68 -5.49
C MET A 381 -9.67 7.47 -6.12
N GLU A 382 -10.65 6.94 -5.40
CA GLU A 382 -12.01 6.73 -5.92
C GLU A 382 -12.65 8.06 -6.36
N ARG A 383 -12.44 9.15 -5.60
CA ARG A 383 -12.87 10.50 -6.00
C ARG A 383 -12.17 10.97 -7.28
N LYS A 384 -10.87 10.70 -7.42
CA LYS A 384 -10.10 11.05 -8.61
C LYS A 384 -10.53 10.24 -9.82
N ASP A 385 -10.85 8.97 -9.66
CA ASP A 385 -11.34 8.12 -10.74
C ASP A 385 -12.73 8.56 -11.20
N LYS A 386 -13.63 8.92 -10.27
CA LYS A 386 -14.92 9.52 -10.59
C LYS A 386 -14.77 10.85 -11.34
N GLU A 387 -13.86 11.72 -10.90
CA GLU A 387 -13.55 12.98 -11.58
C GLU A 387 -12.99 12.73 -12.98
N SER A 388 -12.08 11.78 -13.13
CA SER A 388 -11.49 11.37 -14.41
C SER A 388 -12.55 10.82 -15.37
N ALA A 389 -13.44 9.95 -14.89
CA ALA A 389 -14.56 9.40 -15.67
C ALA A 389 -15.53 10.50 -16.14
N LEU A 390 -15.85 11.47 -15.28
CA LEU A 390 -16.69 12.63 -15.66
C LEU A 390 -16.01 13.49 -16.73
N LEU A 391 -14.72 13.77 -16.58
CA LEU A 391 -13.95 14.52 -17.57
C LEU A 391 -13.84 13.77 -18.91
N GLN A 392 -13.67 12.44 -18.87
CA GLN A 392 -13.62 11.61 -20.06
C GLN A 392 -14.97 11.55 -20.78
N HIS A 393 -16.07 11.42 -20.04
CA HIS A 393 -17.43 11.50 -20.60
C HIS A 393 -17.67 12.87 -21.26
N ARG A 394 -17.26 13.95 -20.58
CA ARG A 394 -17.39 15.30 -21.13
C ARG A 394 -16.57 15.51 -22.40
N LEU A 395 -15.38 14.92 -22.46
CA LEU A 395 -14.53 14.96 -23.65
C LEU A 395 -15.14 14.18 -24.81
N GLN A 396 -15.75 13.02 -24.54
CA GLN A 396 -16.50 12.24 -25.55
C GLN A 396 -17.73 12.99 -26.07
N GLU A 397 -18.52 13.63 -25.20
CA GLU A 397 -19.64 14.48 -25.61
C GLU A 397 -19.18 15.63 -26.52
N LEU A 398 -18.10 16.32 -26.15
CA LEU A 398 -17.53 17.40 -26.95
C LEU A 398 -17.01 16.90 -28.30
N GLN A 399 -16.36 15.73 -28.34
CA GLN A 399 -15.98 15.09 -29.60
C GLN A 399 -17.20 14.77 -30.47
N LEU A 400 -18.25 14.20 -29.89
CA LEU A 400 -19.47 13.89 -30.62
C LEU A 400 -20.10 15.16 -31.22
N GLN A 401 -20.27 16.21 -30.41
CA GLN A 401 -20.78 17.51 -30.86
C GLN A 401 -19.91 18.12 -31.97
N PHE A 402 -18.58 17.99 -31.87
CA PHE A 402 -17.67 18.43 -32.91
C PHE A 402 -17.90 17.65 -34.22
N THR A 403 -18.02 16.31 -34.16
CA THR A 403 -18.28 15.50 -35.36
C THR A 403 -19.65 15.78 -35.98
N GLU A 404 -20.70 16.02 -35.19
CA GLU A 404 -22.01 16.41 -35.68
C GLU A 404 -21.98 17.77 -36.35
N THR A 405 -21.29 18.74 -35.74
CA THR A 405 -21.09 20.07 -36.32
C THR A 405 -20.33 19.99 -37.65
N GLN A 406 -19.31 19.13 -37.73
CA GLN A 406 -18.57 18.88 -38.96
C GLN A 406 -19.45 18.25 -40.04
N LYS A 407 -20.30 17.27 -39.70
CA LYS A 407 -21.28 16.68 -40.63
C LYS A 407 -22.26 17.74 -41.15
N LEU A 408 -22.80 18.58 -40.26
CA LEU A 408 -23.70 19.67 -40.64
C LEU A 408 -23.01 20.69 -41.54
N ALA A 409 -21.73 21.01 -41.30
CA ALA A 409 -20.95 21.88 -42.17
C ALA A 409 -20.83 21.29 -43.59
N ILE A 410 -20.50 19.99 -43.71
CA ILE A 410 -20.42 19.29 -45.00
C ILE A 410 -21.78 19.30 -45.73
N VAL A 411 -22.89 19.10 -45.03
CA VAL A 411 -24.23 19.17 -45.64
C VAL A 411 -24.54 20.58 -46.13
N LYS A 412 -24.21 21.62 -45.36
CA LYS A 412 -24.38 23.03 -45.79
C LYS A 412 -23.54 23.35 -47.02
N GLU A 413 -22.31 22.86 -47.07
CA GLU A 413 -21.42 23.07 -48.21
C GLU A 413 -21.94 22.40 -49.49
N LYS A 414 -22.47 21.17 -49.38
CA LYS A 414 -23.14 20.51 -50.51
C LYS A 414 -24.38 21.27 -51.00
N LEU A 415 -25.21 21.75 -50.07
CA LEU A 415 -26.39 22.55 -50.44
C LEU A 415 -25.97 23.86 -51.14
N LEU A 416 -24.92 24.52 -50.67
CA LEU A 416 -24.37 25.71 -51.33
C LEU A 416 -23.88 25.38 -52.74
N GLN A 417 -23.15 24.28 -52.90
CA GLN A 417 -22.71 23.82 -54.22
C GLN A 417 -23.89 23.57 -55.17
N GLU A 418 -24.94 22.88 -54.73
CA GLU A 418 -26.16 22.66 -55.53
C GLU A 418 -26.85 23.98 -55.89
N LYS A 419 -26.87 24.96 -54.98
CA LYS A 419 -27.42 26.30 -55.24
C LYS A 419 -26.61 27.04 -56.29
N ASP A 420 -25.29 26.97 -56.22
CA ASP A 420 -24.39 27.58 -57.21
C ASP A 420 -24.54 26.91 -58.58
N GLU A 421 -24.67 25.58 -58.63
CA GLU A 421 -24.94 24.84 -59.87
C GLU A 421 -26.29 25.25 -60.51
N MET A 422 -27.34 25.36 -59.69
CA MET A 422 -28.65 25.85 -60.15
C MET A 422 -28.62 27.31 -60.61
N LEU A 423 -27.86 28.16 -59.93
CA LEU A 423 -27.68 29.56 -60.32
C LEU A 423 -26.97 29.65 -61.67
N ASN A 424 -25.88 28.91 -61.86
CA ASN A 424 -25.17 28.83 -63.14
C ASN A 424 -26.08 28.34 -64.28
N GLU A 425 -26.96 27.36 -64.01
CA GLU A 425 -27.92 26.86 -65.01
C GLU A 425 -29.00 27.91 -65.36
N LEU A 426 -29.48 28.66 -64.36
CA LEU A 426 -30.40 29.78 -64.59
C LEU A 426 -29.72 30.91 -65.38
N GLU A 427 -28.47 31.24 -65.09
CA GLU A 427 -27.68 32.23 -65.84
C GLU A 427 -27.51 31.80 -67.31
N LYS A 428 -27.21 30.51 -67.57
CA LYS A 428 -27.14 29.98 -68.94
C LYS A 428 -28.49 30.10 -69.67
N LYS A 429 -29.59 29.74 -69.02
CA LYS A 429 -30.95 29.86 -69.59
C LYS A 429 -31.31 31.32 -69.86
N LEU A 430 -30.98 32.23 -68.95
CA LEU A 430 -31.17 33.67 -69.14
C LEU A 430 -30.39 34.17 -70.36
N ALA A 431 -29.12 33.80 -70.49
CA ALA A 431 -28.29 34.13 -71.65
C ALA A 431 -28.87 33.55 -72.94
N GLN A 432 -29.42 32.32 -72.91
CA GLN A 432 -30.08 31.71 -74.07
C GLN A 432 -31.34 32.47 -74.48
N VAL A 433 -32.18 32.87 -73.51
CA VAL A 433 -33.38 33.68 -73.77
C VAL A 433 -33.00 35.04 -74.33
N GLN A 434 -32.02 35.72 -73.74
CA GLN A 434 -31.50 37.00 -74.23
C GLN A 434 -31.02 36.88 -75.68
N ASN A 435 -30.25 35.85 -76.02
CA ASN A 435 -29.81 35.61 -77.40
C ASN A 435 -30.99 35.32 -78.35
N SER A 436 -32.02 34.59 -77.89
CA SER A 436 -33.21 34.32 -78.70
C SER A 436 -34.05 35.57 -78.95
N LEU A 437 -34.18 36.45 -77.96
CA LEU A 437 -34.86 37.72 -78.07
C LEU A 437 -34.11 38.64 -79.06
N LEU A 438 -32.79 38.70 -78.96
CA LEU A 438 -31.96 39.51 -79.85
C LEU A 438 -32.07 39.03 -81.31
N LYS A 439 -32.14 37.71 -81.55
CA LYS A 439 -32.44 37.16 -82.88
C LYS A 439 -33.85 37.55 -83.36
N LYS A 440 -34.85 37.45 -82.49
CA LYS A 440 -36.24 37.82 -82.83
C LYS A 440 -36.39 39.31 -83.10
N GLU A 441 -35.64 40.16 -82.40
CA GLU A 441 -35.59 41.59 -82.61
C GLU A 441 -35.06 41.92 -84.02
N VAL A 442 -33.96 41.27 -84.43
CA VAL A 442 -33.43 41.38 -85.80
C VAL A 442 -34.44 40.88 -86.85
N GLU A 443 -35.08 39.73 -86.63
CA GLU A 443 -36.12 39.21 -87.54
C GLU A 443 -37.33 40.17 -87.65
N MET A 444 -37.74 40.81 -86.55
CA MET A 444 -38.82 41.79 -86.53
C MET A 444 -38.42 43.07 -87.28
N GLU A 445 -37.17 43.53 -87.17
CA GLU A 445 -36.66 44.65 -87.96
C GLU A 445 -36.68 44.34 -89.46
N GLU A 446 -36.28 43.14 -89.87
CA GLU A 446 -36.35 42.68 -91.26
C GLU A 446 -37.80 42.64 -91.78
N GLN A 447 -38.73 42.06 -91.01
CA GLN A 447 -40.16 42.05 -91.35
C GLN A 447 -40.75 43.46 -91.44
N HIS A 448 -40.35 44.36 -90.55
CA HIS A 448 -40.78 45.76 -90.59
C HIS A 448 -40.27 46.48 -91.85
N CYS A 449 -39.08 46.14 -92.35
CA CYS A 449 -38.56 46.65 -93.62
C CYS A 449 -39.39 46.14 -94.81
N LEU A 450 -39.67 44.82 -94.86
CA LEU A 450 -40.49 44.21 -95.90
C LEU A 450 -41.93 44.73 -95.92
N MET A 451 -42.55 44.92 -94.76
CA MET A 451 -43.90 45.50 -94.64
C MET A 451 -43.93 46.92 -95.20
N ARG A 452 -42.89 47.73 -94.92
CA ARG A 452 -42.77 49.10 -95.46
C ARG A 452 -42.65 49.10 -96.99
N GLU A 453 -41.93 48.13 -97.57
CA GLU A 453 -41.87 47.95 -99.03
C GLU A 453 -43.23 47.56 -99.62
N LEU A 454 -43.93 46.60 -99.00
CA LEU A 454 -45.26 46.19 -99.45
C LEU A 454 -46.30 47.32 -99.33
N GLU A 455 -46.24 48.14 -98.28
CA GLU A 455 -47.14 49.28 -98.11
C GLU A 455 -46.98 50.33 -99.23
N ILE A 456 -45.77 50.52 -99.75
CA ILE A 456 -45.50 51.38 -100.91
C ILE A 456 -46.16 50.79 -102.16
N THR A 457 -45.98 49.49 -102.42
CA THR A 457 -46.59 48.82 -103.59
C THR A 457 -48.13 48.79 -103.54
N PHE A 458 -48.71 48.66 -102.35
CA PHE A 458 -50.16 48.70 -102.16
C PHE A 458 -50.75 50.08 -102.44
N LYS A 459 -50.07 51.16 -101.99
CA LYS A 459 -50.48 52.54 -102.29
C LYS A 459 -50.46 52.86 -103.78
N GLU A 460 -49.57 52.26 -104.57
CA GLU A 460 -49.56 52.38 -106.04
C GLU A 460 -50.71 51.63 -106.69
N LYS A 461 -51.06 50.44 -106.20
CA LYS A 461 -52.13 49.60 -106.79
C LYS A 461 -53.53 50.17 -106.56
N ALA A 462 -53.81 50.70 -105.37
CA ALA A 462 -55.11 51.30 -105.03
C ALA A 462 -55.44 52.57 -105.87
N ARG A 463 -54.43 53.30 -106.35
CA ARG A 463 -54.62 54.43 -107.28
C ARG A 463 -55.11 54.01 -108.67
N MET A 464 -54.73 52.83 -109.14
CA MET A 464 -55.11 52.36 -110.48
C MET A 464 -56.54 51.81 -110.51
N GLU A 465 -57.03 51.20 -109.43
CA GLU A 465 -58.38 50.62 -109.35
C GLU A 465 -59.49 51.68 -109.15
N TYR A 466 -59.20 52.82 -108.51
CA TYR A 466 -60.15 53.95 -108.38
C TYR A 466 -60.52 54.58 -109.75
N ALA A 467 -59.61 54.54 -110.72
CA ALA A 467 -59.85 55.05 -112.08
C ALA A 467 -60.75 54.12 -112.94
N ALA A 468 -60.78 52.81 -112.64
CA ALA A 468 -61.55 51.83 -113.42
C ALA A 468 -63.05 51.84 -113.06
N LEU A 469 -63.39 52.00 -111.77
CA LEU A 469 -64.77 52.02 -111.26
C LEU A 469 -65.58 53.25 -111.71
N GLN A 470 -64.92 54.35 -112.09
CA GLN A 470 -65.59 55.56 -112.58
C GLN A 470 -66.12 55.41 -114.03
N GLY A 471 -65.64 54.42 -114.79
CA GLY A 471 -66.06 54.15 -116.17
C GLY A 471 -67.30 53.24 -116.31
N GLU A 472 -67.67 52.47 -115.28
CA GLU A 472 -68.82 51.56 -115.32
C GLU A 472 -70.16 52.24 -114.99
N ILE A 473 -70.14 53.31 -114.20
CA ILE A 473 -71.35 54.06 -113.78
C ILE A 473 -72.02 54.77 -114.98
N GLN A 474 -71.27 55.12 -116.03
CA GLN A 474 -71.82 55.77 -117.23
C GLN A 474 -72.58 54.80 -118.17
N LYS A 475 -72.38 53.46 -118.06
CA LYS A 475 -72.99 52.46 -118.95
C LYS A 475 -74.35 51.93 -118.48
N LEU A 476 -74.72 52.12 -117.22
CA LEU A 476 -76.01 51.68 -116.66
C LEU A 476 -77.14 52.70 -116.85
N SER A 477 -76.84 53.90 -117.37
CA SER A 477 -77.82 54.95 -117.64
C SER A 477 -78.59 54.76 -118.96
N ASP A 478 -78.04 54.03 -119.94
CA ASP A 478 -78.63 53.91 -121.28
C ASP A 478 -79.61 52.71 -121.43
N ALA A 479 -79.67 51.80 -120.46
CA ALA A 479 -80.51 50.58 -120.53
C ALA A 479 -81.95 50.75 -119.96
N LEU A 480 -82.29 51.93 -119.41
CA LEU A 480 -83.58 52.20 -118.77
C LEU A 480 -84.66 52.75 -119.73
N GLU A 481 -84.28 53.19 -120.94
CA GLU A 481 -85.21 53.77 -121.91
C GLU A 481 -85.90 52.70 -122.80
N ASP A 482 -85.28 51.53 -123.01
CA ASP A 482 -85.78 50.46 -123.90
C ASP A 482 -86.91 49.59 -123.30
N THR A 483 -87.15 49.66 -122.00
CA THR A 483 -88.18 48.84 -121.31
C THR A 483 -89.58 49.47 -121.31
N LYS A 484 -89.76 50.67 -121.85
CA LYS A 484 -91.07 51.36 -121.94
C LYS A 484 -91.90 51.05 -123.20
N GLN A 485 -91.34 50.39 -124.23
CA GLN A 485 -92.03 50.20 -125.52
C GLN A 485 -92.75 48.83 -125.68
N GLN A 486 -92.53 47.83 -124.80
CA GLN A 486 -93.03 46.45 -124.99
C GLN A 486 -94.33 46.08 -124.23
N HIS A 487 -94.89 46.97 -123.39
CA HIS A 487 -95.99 46.59 -122.48
C HIS A 487 -97.43 46.83 -123.01
N ARG A 488 -97.63 47.01 -124.33
CA ARG A 488 -98.89 47.58 -124.88
C ARG A 488 -99.84 46.65 -125.68
N LEU A 489 -99.68 45.32 -125.74
CA LEU A 489 -100.44 44.53 -126.76
C LEU A 489 -101.09 43.18 -126.41
N ALA A 490 -101.24 42.73 -125.16
CA ALA A 490 -102.05 41.52 -124.90
C ALA A 490 -102.66 41.53 -123.50
N ALA A 491 -103.76 42.26 -123.27
CA ALA A 491 -105.15 41.82 -123.48
C ALA A 491 -105.59 40.83 -122.37
N GLN A 492 -106.44 41.21 -121.41
CA GLN A 492 -107.86 41.54 -121.58
C GLN A 492 -108.70 40.34 -122.09
N GLN A 493 -108.64 39.22 -121.37
CA GLN A 493 -109.72 38.21 -121.30
C GLN A 493 -109.89 37.80 -119.83
N ALA A 494 -110.80 38.50 -119.17
CA ALA A 494 -111.18 38.30 -117.78
C ALA A 494 -112.43 37.40 -117.69
N ALA A 495 -112.43 36.53 -116.67
CA ALA A 495 -113.52 36.17 -115.77
C ALA A 495 -114.95 35.85 -116.31
N GLN A 496 -115.48 34.71 -115.88
CA GLN A 496 -116.79 34.63 -115.22
C GLN A 496 -116.89 33.38 -114.31
N TYR A 497 -117.65 33.50 -113.22
CA TYR A 497 -117.57 32.78 -111.94
C TYR A 497 -118.71 31.75 -111.70
N LYS A 498 -118.48 30.89 -110.67
CA LYS A 498 -119.39 30.43 -109.58
C LYS A 498 -120.55 29.44 -109.83
N GLU A 499 -120.46 28.32 -109.09
CA GLU A 499 -121.40 27.89 -108.01
C GLU A 499 -122.89 27.66 -108.33
N GLU A 500 -123.29 26.38 -108.47
CA GLU A 500 -124.47 25.75 -107.83
C GLU A 500 -124.63 24.29 -108.33
N ALA A 501 -124.76 23.32 -107.41
CA ALA A 501 -125.62 22.12 -107.50
C ALA A 501 -125.08 20.95 -106.66
N LEU A 502 -125.37 21.01 -105.36
CA LEU A 502 -125.38 19.88 -104.44
C LEU A 502 -126.77 19.24 -104.55
N GLN A 503 -126.93 18.10 -105.24
CA GLN A 503 -128.07 17.16 -105.12
C GLN A 503 -127.96 16.03 -106.16
N ALA A 504 -127.55 14.83 -105.74
CA ALA A 504 -128.17 13.54 -106.10
C ALA A 504 -127.28 12.36 -105.66
N GLY A 505 -127.45 11.94 -104.41
CA GLY A 505 -127.21 10.55 -104.03
C GLY A 505 -128.39 9.66 -104.42
N ASN A 506 -128.22 8.35 -104.18
CA ASN A 506 -129.27 7.35 -103.97
C ASN A 506 -129.66 6.47 -105.18
N THR A 507 -128.75 5.57 -105.62
CA THR A 507 -129.08 4.19 -106.08
C THR A 507 -127.84 3.27 -106.12
N LEU A 508 -127.00 3.25 -105.08
CA LEU A 508 -125.94 2.23 -104.92
C LEU A 508 -125.82 1.69 -103.47
N GLU A 509 -126.77 2.05 -102.61
CA GLU A 509 -126.70 1.85 -101.15
C GLU A 509 -127.29 0.51 -100.66
N ASP A 510 -127.98 -0.26 -101.52
CA ASP A 510 -128.65 -1.51 -101.14
C ASP A 510 -127.91 -2.80 -101.54
N THR A 511 -126.79 -2.71 -102.28
CA THR A 511 -125.90 -3.87 -102.55
C THR A 511 -124.66 -3.91 -101.65
N GLN A 512 -124.34 -2.80 -100.96
CA GLN A 512 -123.16 -2.66 -100.11
C GLN A 512 -123.35 -3.22 -98.67
N ARG A 513 -124.60 -3.32 -98.19
CA ARG A 513 -124.92 -3.70 -96.80
C ARG A 513 -124.73 -5.19 -96.46
N LYS A 514 -124.58 -6.10 -97.44
CA LYS A 514 -124.33 -7.54 -97.19
C LYS A 514 -122.85 -7.97 -97.25
N LEU A 515 -121.96 -7.11 -97.76
CA LEU A 515 -120.50 -7.33 -97.78
C LEU A 515 -119.80 -6.72 -96.55
N GLN A 516 -120.45 -5.80 -95.84
CA GLN A 516 -119.87 -5.06 -94.72
C GLN A 516 -119.77 -5.87 -93.42
N ASP A 517 -120.70 -6.82 -93.19
CA ASP A 517 -120.73 -7.64 -91.96
C ASP A 517 -119.65 -8.74 -91.92
N CYS A 518 -119.24 -9.29 -93.08
CA CYS A 518 -118.13 -10.26 -93.14
C CYS A 518 -116.75 -9.59 -93.00
N ILE A 519 -116.58 -8.38 -93.54
CA ILE A 519 -115.33 -7.60 -93.43
C ILE A 519 -115.13 -7.11 -91.98
N TYR A 520 -116.21 -6.75 -91.27
CA TYR A 520 -116.13 -6.33 -89.88
C TYR A 520 -115.63 -7.44 -88.95
N LEU A 521 -116.06 -8.69 -89.16
CA LEU A 521 -115.66 -9.82 -88.32
C LEU A 521 -114.19 -10.25 -88.54
N ASP A 522 -113.70 -10.15 -89.78
CA ASP A 522 -112.30 -10.45 -90.11
C ASP A 522 -111.35 -9.31 -89.69
N GLN A 523 -111.79 -8.05 -89.78
CA GLN A 523 -111.04 -6.90 -89.24
C GLN A 523 -110.89 -6.98 -87.72
N GLN A 524 -111.97 -7.35 -87.00
CA GLN A 524 -111.92 -7.51 -85.53
C GLN A 524 -110.93 -8.61 -85.10
N LYS A 525 -110.87 -9.73 -85.83
CA LYS A 525 -109.89 -10.80 -85.55
C LYS A 525 -108.46 -10.39 -85.88
N ALA A 526 -108.23 -9.65 -86.96
CA ALA A 526 -106.91 -9.13 -87.32
C ALA A 526 -106.40 -8.11 -86.28
N ASP A 527 -107.26 -7.20 -85.83
CA ASP A 527 -106.92 -6.21 -84.79
C ASP A 527 -106.57 -6.91 -83.46
N THR A 528 -107.32 -7.96 -83.08
CA THR A 528 -107.05 -8.75 -81.86
C THR A 528 -105.71 -9.50 -81.94
N ILE A 529 -105.36 -10.05 -83.11
CA ILE A 529 -104.07 -10.74 -83.34
C ILE A 529 -102.91 -9.74 -83.29
N GLN A 530 -103.09 -8.54 -83.85
CA GLN A 530 -102.08 -7.49 -83.82
C GLN A 530 -101.87 -6.93 -82.40
N ASP A 531 -102.94 -6.80 -81.61
CA ASP A 531 -102.87 -6.44 -80.20
C ASP A 531 -102.11 -7.50 -79.38
N LEU A 532 -102.42 -8.79 -79.58
CA LEU A 532 -101.71 -9.89 -78.91
C LEU A 532 -100.24 -9.98 -79.33
N GLN A 533 -99.89 -9.69 -80.58
CA GLN A 533 -98.49 -9.63 -81.03
C GLN A 533 -97.73 -8.45 -80.41
N ARG A 534 -98.35 -7.27 -80.29
CA ARG A 534 -97.76 -6.12 -79.59
C ARG A 534 -97.57 -6.43 -78.10
N GLU A 535 -98.52 -7.12 -77.49
CA GLU A 535 -98.44 -7.53 -76.08
C GLU A 535 -97.32 -8.55 -75.83
N VAL A 536 -97.17 -9.55 -76.71
CA VAL A 536 -96.07 -10.51 -76.63
C VAL A 536 -94.72 -9.82 -76.81
N GLN A 537 -94.58 -8.92 -77.78
CA GLN A 537 -93.34 -8.15 -77.98
C GLN A 537 -93.01 -7.26 -76.78
N ARG A 538 -94.04 -6.65 -76.16
CA ARG A 538 -93.90 -5.83 -74.95
C ARG A 538 -93.45 -6.67 -73.75
N LEU A 539 -94.11 -7.81 -73.50
CA LEU A 539 -93.72 -8.74 -72.42
C LEU A 539 -92.33 -9.34 -72.65
N GLN A 540 -91.93 -9.56 -73.90
CA GLN A 540 -90.60 -10.06 -74.25
C GLN A 540 -89.52 -8.98 -74.04
N ALA A 541 -89.80 -7.72 -74.36
CA ALA A 541 -88.93 -6.60 -74.04
C ALA A 541 -88.84 -6.33 -72.52
N GLU A 542 -89.97 -6.40 -71.80
CA GLU A 542 -90.02 -6.30 -70.33
C GLU A 542 -89.23 -7.45 -69.67
N SER A 543 -89.30 -8.68 -70.20
CA SER A 543 -88.51 -9.81 -69.72
C SER A 543 -87.00 -9.63 -69.94
N VAL A 544 -86.58 -9.04 -71.06
CA VAL A 544 -85.16 -8.74 -71.32
C VAL A 544 -84.67 -7.62 -70.40
N ALA A 545 -85.46 -6.56 -70.25
CA ALA A 545 -85.15 -5.46 -69.32
C ALA A 545 -85.05 -5.92 -67.86
N ALA A 546 -85.98 -6.77 -67.40
CA ALA A 546 -85.91 -7.38 -66.07
C ALA A 546 -84.69 -8.31 -65.92
N GLY A 547 -84.29 -9.01 -66.99
CA GLY A 547 -83.07 -9.82 -67.02
C GLY A 547 -81.78 -8.99 -66.91
N GLU A 548 -81.71 -7.86 -67.60
CA GLU A 548 -80.60 -6.90 -67.52
C GLU A 548 -80.53 -6.22 -66.15
N GLU A 549 -81.67 -5.86 -65.56
CA GLU A 549 -81.77 -5.31 -64.21
C GLU A 549 -81.30 -6.33 -63.16
N LEU A 550 -81.73 -7.60 -63.27
CA LEU A 550 -81.25 -8.68 -62.40
C LEU A 550 -79.75 -8.92 -62.56
N ALA A 551 -79.20 -8.85 -63.77
CA ALA A 551 -77.76 -8.97 -64.01
C ALA A 551 -76.98 -7.79 -63.41
N SER A 552 -77.51 -6.57 -63.49
CA SER A 552 -76.94 -5.37 -62.86
C SER A 552 -76.97 -5.46 -61.33
N ASN A 553 -78.11 -5.86 -60.76
CA ASN A 553 -78.28 -6.08 -59.32
C ASN A 553 -77.34 -7.17 -58.80
N ARG A 554 -77.13 -8.24 -59.57
CA ARG A 554 -76.19 -9.30 -59.21
C ARG A 554 -74.74 -8.81 -59.20
N LYS A 555 -74.33 -8.01 -60.19
CA LYS A 555 -73.02 -7.35 -60.19
C LYS A 555 -72.83 -6.43 -58.98
N GLN A 556 -73.84 -5.63 -58.63
CA GLN A 556 -73.80 -4.81 -57.42
C GLN A 556 -73.66 -5.64 -56.14
N ILE A 557 -74.37 -6.77 -56.05
CA ILE A 557 -74.25 -7.69 -54.90
C ILE A 557 -72.84 -8.28 -54.84
N ASP A 558 -72.27 -8.71 -55.97
CA ASP A 558 -70.93 -9.29 -56.02
C ASP A 558 -69.86 -8.23 -55.64
N GLU A 559 -69.99 -6.98 -56.13
CA GLU A 559 -69.13 -5.86 -55.74
C GLU A 559 -69.26 -5.51 -54.26
N LEU A 560 -70.49 -5.43 -53.72
CA LEU A 560 -70.72 -5.20 -52.29
C LEU A 560 -70.16 -6.34 -51.43
N THR A 561 -70.25 -7.58 -51.91
CA THR A 561 -69.69 -8.75 -51.23
C THR A 561 -68.15 -8.70 -51.23
N SER A 562 -67.53 -8.34 -52.36
CA SER A 562 -66.08 -8.13 -52.45
C SER A 562 -65.63 -7.02 -51.50
N ASN A 563 -66.31 -5.87 -51.52
CA ASN A 563 -66.03 -4.74 -50.63
C ASN A 563 -66.21 -5.10 -49.14
N LEU A 564 -67.21 -5.91 -48.80
CA LEU A 564 -67.40 -6.45 -47.44
C LEU A 564 -66.23 -7.36 -47.03
N SER A 565 -65.76 -8.22 -47.92
CA SER A 565 -64.61 -9.08 -47.65
C SER A 565 -63.30 -8.29 -47.46
N ASP A 566 -63.09 -7.25 -48.28
CA ASP A 566 -61.92 -6.38 -48.18
C ASP A 566 -61.96 -5.54 -46.90
N THR A 567 -63.13 -5.04 -46.50
CA THR A 567 -63.28 -4.29 -45.25
C THR A 567 -63.14 -5.19 -44.02
N LEU A 568 -63.62 -6.43 -44.06
CA LEU A 568 -63.37 -7.43 -43.01
C LEU A 568 -61.88 -7.74 -42.88
N GLY A 569 -61.17 -7.96 -43.99
CA GLY A 569 -59.71 -8.19 -43.97
C GLY A 569 -58.94 -6.99 -43.41
N LYS A 570 -59.33 -5.76 -43.79
CA LYS A 570 -58.75 -4.52 -43.22
C LYS A 570 -59.04 -4.37 -41.73
N LEU A 571 -60.25 -4.72 -41.28
CA LEU A 571 -60.62 -4.69 -39.87
C LEU A 571 -59.79 -5.70 -39.06
N GLU A 572 -59.62 -6.91 -39.57
CA GLU A 572 -58.82 -7.95 -38.90
C GLU A 572 -57.33 -7.55 -38.79
N ASN A 573 -56.79 -6.91 -39.84
CA ASN A 573 -55.44 -6.35 -39.80
C ASN A 573 -55.32 -5.20 -38.80
N SER A 574 -56.30 -4.29 -38.77
CA SER A 574 -56.34 -3.20 -37.78
C SER A 574 -56.46 -3.72 -36.35
N ASP A 575 -57.20 -4.81 -36.12
CA ASP A 575 -57.29 -5.48 -34.81
C ASP A 575 -55.98 -6.16 -34.40
N LYS A 576 -55.23 -6.72 -35.36
CA LYS A 576 -53.88 -7.27 -35.12
C LYS A 576 -52.91 -6.15 -34.75
N GLU A 577 -52.92 -5.03 -35.47
CA GLU A 577 -52.12 -3.84 -35.15
C GLU A 577 -52.49 -3.26 -33.79
N LYS A 578 -53.78 -3.15 -33.47
CA LYS A 578 -54.27 -2.69 -32.17
C LYS A 578 -53.74 -3.57 -31.03
N LYS A 579 -53.78 -4.90 -31.19
CA LYS A 579 -53.23 -5.84 -30.19
C LYS A 579 -51.71 -5.70 -30.04
N GLN A 580 -50.98 -5.49 -31.13
CA GLN A 580 -49.53 -5.26 -31.08
C GLN A 580 -49.20 -3.93 -30.39
N LEU A 581 -49.92 -2.86 -30.71
CA LEU A 581 -49.75 -1.55 -30.06
C LEU A 581 -50.14 -1.61 -28.58
N GLN A 582 -51.18 -2.35 -28.23
CA GLN A 582 -51.58 -2.53 -26.84
C GLN A 582 -50.52 -3.30 -26.03
N LYS A 583 -49.94 -4.37 -26.60
CA LYS A 583 -48.82 -5.08 -25.98
C LYS A 583 -47.60 -4.17 -25.82
N ALA A 584 -47.26 -3.37 -26.84
CA ALA A 584 -46.16 -2.42 -26.75
C ALA A 584 -46.42 -1.33 -25.70
N ALA A 585 -47.67 -0.88 -25.53
CA ALA A 585 -48.05 0.07 -24.49
C ALA A 585 -47.88 -0.54 -23.09
N GLU A 586 -48.34 -1.78 -22.87
CA GLU A 586 -48.17 -2.51 -21.61
C GLU A 586 -46.68 -2.73 -21.27
N GLU A 587 -45.84 -3.04 -22.27
CA GLU A 587 -44.39 -3.17 -22.10
C GLU A 587 -43.73 -1.83 -21.73
N GLN A 588 -44.20 -0.70 -22.29
CA GLN A 588 -43.70 0.63 -21.93
C GLN A 588 -44.17 1.05 -20.53
N ASP A 589 -45.41 0.75 -20.14
CA ASP A 589 -45.92 1.01 -18.79
C ASP A 589 -45.12 0.23 -17.74
N GLN A 590 -44.78 -1.04 -18.02
CA GLN A 590 -43.92 -1.81 -17.12
C GLN A 590 -42.54 -1.17 -16.98
N LYS A 591 -41.90 -0.76 -18.08
CA LYS A 591 -40.61 -0.05 -18.03
C LYS A 591 -40.71 1.28 -17.28
N LEU A 592 -41.83 1.99 -17.40
CA LEU A 592 -42.06 3.25 -16.70
C LEU A 592 -42.18 3.02 -15.18
N ASN A 593 -42.85 1.95 -14.77
CA ASN A 593 -42.93 1.53 -13.38
C ASN A 593 -41.55 1.12 -12.83
N ASP A 594 -40.79 0.32 -13.58
CA ASP A 594 -39.43 -0.10 -13.18
C ASP A 594 -38.50 1.12 -13.04
N MET A 595 -38.56 2.06 -13.98
CA MET A 595 -37.84 3.34 -13.91
C MET A 595 -38.28 4.19 -12.72
N GLN A 596 -39.57 4.20 -12.39
CA GLN A 596 -40.10 4.94 -11.24
C GLN A 596 -39.60 4.34 -9.92
N ASP A 597 -39.47 3.03 -9.83
CA ASP A 597 -38.90 2.36 -8.66
C ASP A 597 -37.38 2.57 -8.56
N GLN A 598 -36.65 2.58 -9.68
CA GLN A 598 -35.25 3.03 -9.70
C GLN A 598 -35.09 4.47 -9.21
N VAL A 599 -35.96 5.38 -9.64
CA VAL A 599 -35.95 6.79 -9.18
C VAL A 599 -36.18 6.87 -7.67
N LYS A 600 -37.11 6.09 -7.10
CA LYS A 600 -37.32 6.03 -5.64
C LYS A 600 -36.08 5.53 -4.90
N LEU A 601 -35.41 4.51 -5.43
CA LEU A 601 -34.18 3.97 -4.86
C LEU A 601 -33.06 5.03 -4.85
N VAL A 602 -32.87 5.73 -5.96
CA VAL A 602 -31.89 6.82 -6.09
C VAL A 602 -32.24 7.99 -5.15
N GLN A 603 -33.53 8.31 -4.98
CA GLN A 603 -33.97 9.33 -4.02
C GLN A 603 -33.64 8.93 -2.57
N TYR A 604 -33.84 7.66 -2.21
CA TYR A 604 -33.49 7.14 -0.89
C TYR A 604 -31.97 7.24 -0.64
N GLN A 605 -31.16 6.78 -1.61
CA GLN A 605 -29.70 6.88 -1.54
C GLN A 605 -29.22 8.33 -1.40
N ASN A 606 -29.80 9.26 -2.16
CA ASN A 606 -29.47 10.68 -2.05
C ASN A 606 -29.82 11.25 -0.68
N ARG A 607 -30.92 10.80 -0.06
CA ARG A 607 -31.30 11.23 1.30
C ARG A 607 -30.29 10.75 2.34
N ASP A 608 -29.84 9.50 2.22
CA ASP A 608 -28.85 8.93 3.13
C ASP A 608 -27.48 9.60 2.96
N LEU A 609 -27.06 9.85 1.72
CA LEU A 609 -25.85 10.61 1.41
C LEU A 609 -25.92 12.05 1.94
N LEU A 610 -27.08 12.71 1.83
CA LEU A 610 -27.29 14.04 2.41
C LEU A 610 -27.20 14.01 3.94
N GLY A 611 -27.73 12.95 4.58
CA GLY A 611 -27.60 12.74 6.01
C GLY A 611 -26.15 12.54 6.45
N ALA A 612 -25.36 11.75 5.71
CA ALA A 612 -23.94 11.57 5.95
C ALA A 612 -23.14 12.88 5.73
N LYS A 613 -23.48 13.62 4.66
CA LYS A 613 -22.88 14.93 4.37
C LYS A 613 -23.11 15.92 5.52
N ASN A 614 -24.33 16.01 6.03
CA ASN A 614 -24.65 16.94 7.12
C ASN A 614 -23.88 16.60 8.41
N LYS A 615 -23.71 15.31 8.72
CA LYS A 615 -22.88 14.88 9.87
C LYS A 615 -21.42 15.30 9.69
N LEU A 616 -20.86 15.08 8.51
CA LEU A 616 -19.49 15.52 8.20
C LEU A 616 -19.36 17.05 8.25
N GLU A 617 -20.37 17.78 7.78
CA GLU A 617 -20.42 19.25 7.90
C GLU A 617 -20.48 19.73 9.36
N GLU A 618 -21.11 18.97 10.26
CA GLU A 618 -21.12 19.22 11.72
C GLU A 618 -19.77 18.88 12.39
N GLU A 619 -19.06 17.85 11.93
CA GLU A 619 -17.75 17.43 12.47
C GLU A 619 -16.59 18.39 12.09
N ILE A 620 -16.65 19.00 10.90
CA ILE A 620 -15.64 19.96 10.42
C ILE A 620 -15.38 21.12 11.41
N PRO A 621 -16.38 21.84 11.95
CA PRO A 621 -16.15 22.92 12.90
C PRO A 621 -15.57 22.43 14.23
N GLU A 622 -15.93 21.23 14.70
CA GLU A 622 -15.36 20.64 15.92
C GLU A 622 -13.87 20.32 15.76
N LEU A 623 -13.50 19.71 14.63
CA LEU A 623 -12.10 19.46 14.28
C LEU A 623 -11.31 20.77 14.09
N THR A 624 -11.93 21.76 13.46
CA THR A 624 -11.34 23.09 13.26
C THR A 624 -11.05 23.79 14.60
N GLN A 625 -11.98 23.69 15.55
CA GLN A 625 -11.81 24.23 16.90
C GLN A 625 -10.69 23.49 17.65
N THR A 626 -10.67 22.17 17.58
CA THR A 626 -9.61 21.35 18.20
C THR A 626 -8.22 21.69 17.65
N LEU A 627 -8.11 21.92 16.33
CA LEU A 627 -6.87 22.31 15.68
C LEU A 627 -6.42 23.72 16.11
N LYS A 628 -7.36 24.65 16.27
CA LYS A 628 -7.10 26.00 16.81
C LYS A 628 -6.55 25.92 18.24
N ASP A 629 -7.14 25.10 19.09
CA ASP A 629 -6.69 24.91 20.47
C ASP A 629 -5.30 24.28 20.54
N LYS A 630 -5.00 23.32 19.66
CA LYS A 630 -3.65 22.72 19.54
C LYS A 630 -2.61 23.72 19.04
N ARG A 631 -2.95 24.61 18.10
CA ARG A 631 -2.07 25.70 17.67
C ARG A 631 -1.78 26.68 18.81
N GLU A 632 -2.76 26.97 19.65
CA GLU A 632 -2.56 27.84 20.80
C GLU A 632 -1.69 27.17 21.89
N GLN A 633 -1.88 25.88 22.15
CA GLN A 633 -0.98 25.10 23.03
C GLN A 633 0.46 25.09 22.51
N LEU A 634 0.65 24.87 21.20
CA LEU A 634 1.98 24.91 20.59
C LEU A 634 2.63 26.29 20.72
N LYS A 635 1.85 27.37 20.55
CA LYS A 635 2.34 28.75 20.73
C LYS A 635 2.83 28.98 22.16
N LYS A 636 2.05 28.57 23.16
CA LYS A 636 2.43 28.66 24.59
C LYS A 636 3.69 27.84 24.90
N SER A 637 3.82 26.64 24.30
CA SER A 637 5.01 25.82 24.45
C SER A 637 6.27 26.50 23.87
N LYS A 638 6.15 27.11 22.69
CA LYS A 638 7.27 27.85 22.06
C LYS A 638 7.66 29.10 22.85
N GLU A 639 6.70 29.79 23.45
CA GLU A 639 6.97 30.92 24.33
C GLU A 639 7.73 30.47 25.59
N ASN A 640 7.37 29.33 26.18
CA ASN A 640 8.10 28.74 27.32
C ASN A 640 9.51 28.27 26.95
N GLU A 641 9.68 27.62 25.79
CA GLU A 641 10.98 27.22 25.27
C GLU A 641 11.92 28.42 25.12
N LYS A 642 11.41 29.52 24.57
CA LYS A 642 12.17 30.76 24.43
C LYS A 642 12.58 31.35 25.79
N LEU A 643 11.71 31.31 26.80
CA LEU A 643 12.04 31.76 28.15
C LEU A 643 13.17 30.92 28.78
N LEU A 644 13.16 29.60 28.56
CA LEU A 644 14.22 28.71 29.03
C LEU A 644 15.54 28.95 28.28
N GLU A 645 15.49 29.21 26.97
CA GLU A 645 16.68 29.60 26.20
C GLU A 645 17.29 30.91 26.72
N ASP A 646 16.46 31.91 27.01
CA ASP A 646 16.90 33.18 27.59
C ASP A 646 17.53 32.99 28.98
N GLU A 647 16.99 32.08 29.81
CA GLU A 647 17.54 31.73 31.13
C GLU A 647 18.89 31.00 31.01
N ILE A 648 19.03 30.05 30.07
CA ILE A 648 20.29 29.36 29.80
C ILE A 648 21.37 30.34 29.34
N GLU A 649 21.03 31.29 28.47
CA GLU A 649 21.99 32.30 28.02
C GLU A 649 22.40 33.25 29.16
N ALA A 650 21.47 33.61 30.05
CA ALA A 650 21.79 34.38 31.25
C ALA A 650 22.79 33.65 32.17
N LEU A 651 22.57 32.36 32.41
CA LEU A 651 23.49 31.52 33.20
C LEU A 651 24.86 31.40 32.54
N ARG A 652 24.93 31.22 31.22
CA ARG A 652 26.20 31.21 30.47
C ARG A 652 26.98 32.51 30.60
N GLN A 653 26.29 33.65 30.61
CA GLN A 653 26.93 34.95 30.82
C GLN A 653 27.44 35.11 32.26
N GLU A 654 26.72 34.56 33.25
CA GLU A 654 27.16 34.56 34.64
C GLU A 654 28.41 33.69 34.85
N ASP A 655 28.45 32.50 34.25
CA ASP A 655 29.62 31.62 34.31
C ASP A 655 30.84 32.25 33.64
N LYS A 656 30.66 32.92 32.49
CA LYS A 656 31.75 33.70 31.85
C LYS A 656 32.29 34.81 32.77
N LYS A 657 31.43 35.45 33.59
CA LYS A 657 31.87 36.46 34.56
C LYS A 657 32.63 35.83 35.72
N LYS A 658 32.13 34.72 36.27
CA LYS A 658 32.79 33.96 37.34
C LYS A 658 34.15 33.43 36.90
N GLU A 659 34.24 32.91 35.68
CA GLU A 659 35.49 32.42 35.10
C GLU A 659 36.52 33.54 34.94
N LYS A 660 36.12 34.72 34.44
CA LYS A 660 37.01 35.89 34.37
C LYS A 660 37.52 36.30 35.75
N MET A 661 36.66 36.29 36.76
CA MET A 661 37.03 36.62 38.14
C MET A 661 38.01 35.59 38.72
N LEU A 662 37.78 34.30 38.49
CA LEU A 662 38.70 33.23 38.92
C LEU A 662 40.07 33.35 38.25
N ARG A 663 40.14 33.63 36.94
CA ARG A 663 41.41 33.85 36.24
C ARG A 663 42.19 35.04 36.80
N GLU A 664 41.49 36.12 37.14
CA GLU A 664 42.13 37.30 37.74
C GLU A 664 42.66 37.01 39.15
N ASN A 665 41.89 36.27 39.98
CA ASN A 665 42.33 35.85 41.31
C ASN A 665 43.53 34.90 41.24
N LEU A 666 43.56 33.98 40.26
CA LEU A 666 44.71 33.10 40.05
C LEU A 666 45.97 33.90 39.70
N ARG A 667 45.86 34.91 38.81
CA ARG A 667 46.99 35.79 38.47
C ARG A 667 47.55 36.50 39.71
N LYS A 668 46.66 37.02 40.57
CA LYS A 668 47.08 37.68 41.82
C LYS A 668 47.79 36.71 42.77
N GLN A 669 47.29 35.48 42.91
CA GLN A 669 47.96 34.46 43.73
C GLN A 669 49.33 34.05 43.17
N GLU A 670 49.47 34.00 41.85
CA GLU A 670 50.76 33.74 41.19
C GLU A 670 51.76 34.88 41.44
N GLU A 671 51.32 36.13 41.37
CA GLU A 671 52.11 37.31 41.72
C GLU A 671 52.55 37.29 43.20
N GLU A 672 51.62 37.03 44.12
CA GLU A 672 51.92 36.91 45.56
C GLU A 672 52.90 35.78 45.86
N LYS A 673 52.74 34.62 45.21
CA LYS A 673 53.67 33.50 45.31
C LYS A 673 55.06 33.86 44.80
N GLY A 674 55.15 34.61 43.70
CA GLY A 674 56.40 35.15 43.17
C GLY A 674 57.11 36.03 44.20
N ASN A 675 56.37 36.96 44.82
CA ASN A 675 56.89 37.87 45.84
C ASN A 675 57.39 37.11 47.08
N LEU A 676 56.60 36.16 47.60
CA LEU A 676 57.00 35.32 48.75
C LEU A 676 58.24 34.47 48.44
N GLN A 677 58.39 34.01 47.20
CA GLN A 677 59.56 33.25 46.78
C GLN A 677 60.82 34.13 46.72
N GLU A 678 60.70 35.41 46.37
CA GLU A 678 61.79 36.38 46.46
C GLU A 678 62.15 36.71 47.92
N GLU A 679 61.18 36.93 48.79
CA GLU A 679 61.41 37.13 50.22
C GLU A 679 62.12 35.93 50.85
N LEU A 680 61.72 34.70 50.50
CA LEU A 680 62.37 33.49 50.99
C LEU A 680 63.83 33.38 50.54
N LYS A 681 64.14 33.77 49.29
CA LYS A 681 65.53 33.85 48.80
C LYS A 681 66.33 34.91 49.57
N GLN A 682 65.72 36.05 49.89
CA GLN A 682 66.36 37.10 50.68
C GLN A 682 66.64 36.62 52.12
N CYS A 683 65.70 35.93 52.77
CA CYS A 683 65.92 35.34 54.09
C CYS A 683 67.01 34.25 54.06
N ALA A 684 67.04 33.40 53.04
CA ALA A 684 68.06 32.37 52.88
C ALA A 684 69.47 32.98 52.75
N THR A 685 69.62 34.03 51.95
CA THR A 685 70.91 34.73 51.80
C THR A 685 71.32 35.44 53.10
N GLN A 686 70.39 36.05 53.85
CA GLN A 686 70.68 36.62 55.17
C GLN A 686 71.12 35.57 56.19
N LEU A 687 70.52 34.38 56.17
CA LEU A 687 70.91 33.27 57.03
C LEU A 687 72.31 32.76 56.68
N GLU A 688 72.63 32.64 55.39
CA GLU A 688 73.94 32.21 54.91
C GLU A 688 75.06 33.22 55.25
N VAL A 689 74.75 34.53 55.18
CA VAL A 689 75.63 35.59 55.68
C VAL A 689 75.81 35.50 57.20
N SER A 690 74.76 35.17 57.94
CA SER A 690 74.84 35.03 59.41
C SER A 690 75.63 33.78 59.81
N LEU A 691 75.46 32.67 59.09
CA LEU A 691 76.22 31.43 59.26
C LEU A 691 77.71 31.64 58.95
N SER A 692 78.05 32.36 57.87
CA SER A 692 79.46 32.66 57.55
C SER A 692 80.10 33.56 58.61
N LYS A 693 79.37 34.56 59.14
CA LYS A 693 79.83 35.37 60.29
C LYS A 693 80.02 34.53 61.56
N TYR A 694 79.08 33.64 61.86
CA TYR A 694 79.18 32.73 62.99
C TYR A 694 80.40 31.81 62.86
N ASN A 695 80.60 31.20 61.70
CA ASN A 695 81.76 30.35 61.42
C ASN A 695 83.08 31.11 61.57
N ALA A 696 83.17 32.35 61.07
CA ALA A 696 84.35 33.20 61.26
C ALA A 696 84.59 33.54 62.74
N SER A 697 83.53 33.83 63.50
CA SER A 697 83.64 34.06 64.95
C SER A 697 84.06 32.80 65.70
N GLN A 698 83.64 31.62 65.25
CA GLN A 698 84.00 30.35 65.85
C GLN A 698 85.48 29.97 65.57
N GLN A 699 85.98 30.26 64.36
CA GLN A 699 87.41 30.18 64.05
C GLN A 699 88.25 31.12 64.92
N LEU A 700 87.81 32.36 65.11
CA LEU A 700 88.46 33.31 66.02
C LEU A 700 88.47 32.79 67.46
N ILE A 701 87.38 32.16 67.92
CA ILE A 701 87.32 31.54 69.25
C ILE A 701 88.29 30.36 69.35
N GLU A 702 88.45 29.55 68.31
CA GLU A 702 89.45 28.46 68.28
C GLU A 702 90.89 28.99 68.34
N GLU A 703 91.21 30.05 67.60
CA GLU A 703 92.50 30.73 67.66
C GLU A 703 92.76 31.32 69.06
N LEU A 704 91.79 32.04 69.62
CA LEU A 704 91.84 32.56 70.98
C LEU A 704 91.95 31.46 72.02
N ASN A 705 91.34 30.28 71.80
CA ASN A 705 91.50 29.13 72.69
C ASN A 705 92.92 28.56 72.63
N LEU A 706 93.56 28.55 71.46
CA LEU A 706 94.95 28.13 71.29
C LEU A 706 95.91 29.13 71.96
N GLU A 707 95.67 30.43 71.80
CA GLU A 707 96.39 31.49 72.52
C GLU A 707 96.15 31.42 74.03
N MET A 708 94.91 31.19 74.47
CA MET A 708 94.59 30.96 75.88
C MET A 708 95.27 29.71 76.43
N ALA A 709 95.50 28.66 75.63
CA ALA A 709 96.27 27.49 76.06
C ALA A 709 97.76 27.85 76.26
N GLN A 710 98.35 28.62 75.34
CA GLN A 710 99.72 29.13 75.48
C GLN A 710 99.85 30.10 76.67
N HIS A 711 98.85 30.97 76.87
CA HIS A 711 98.76 31.83 78.05
C HIS A 711 98.50 31.04 79.32
N LYS A 712 97.77 29.92 79.30
CA LYS A 712 97.61 29.02 80.45
C LYS A 712 98.92 28.36 80.84
N ASP A 713 99.78 28.00 79.89
CA ASP A 713 101.13 27.47 80.17
C ASP A 713 102.08 28.58 80.69
N ALA A 714 101.95 29.81 80.20
CA ALA A 714 102.66 30.98 80.74
C ALA A 714 102.14 31.35 82.14
N ILE A 715 100.82 31.30 82.36
CA ILE A 715 100.17 31.52 83.64
C ILE A 715 100.53 30.39 84.59
N ALA A 716 100.63 29.11 84.21
CA ALA A 716 101.07 28.04 85.10
C ALA A 716 102.51 28.27 85.61
N ASN A 717 103.40 28.81 84.77
CA ASN A 717 104.75 29.23 85.16
C ASN A 717 104.76 30.49 86.05
N LEU A 718 103.85 31.44 85.82
CA LEU A 718 103.66 32.62 86.67
C LEU A 718 102.85 32.32 87.95
N GLN A 719 102.00 31.30 87.96
CA GLN A 719 101.17 30.83 89.07
C GLN A 719 102.04 30.11 90.10
N ALA A 720 103.09 29.40 89.68
CA ALA A 720 104.15 28.92 90.56
C ALA A 720 104.96 30.07 91.23
N GLN A 721 104.99 31.27 90.61
CA GLN A 721 105.60 32.48 91.18
C GLN A 721 104.59 33.32 92.00
N LEU A 722 103.30 33.28 91.63
CA LEU A 722 102.18 34.01 92.23
C LEU A 722 101.61 33.28 93.45
N ASP A 723 101.65 31.95 93.56
CA ASP A 723 101.27 31.20 94.78
C ASP A 723 102.23 31.50 95.96
N LYS A 724 103.41 32.05 95.67
CA LYS A 724 104.36 32.65 96.64
C LYS A 724 103.99 34.08 97.06
N ALA A 725 103.15 34.78 96.28
CA ALA A 725 102.71 36.15 96.50
C ALA A 725 101.21 36.27 96.92
N LEU A 726 100.36 35.30 96.56
CA LEU A 726 98.92 35.20 96.85
C LEU A 726 98.59 34.83 98.31
N GLN A 727 99.59 34.47 99.12
CA GLN A 727 99.46 34.50 100.58
C GLN A 727 99.36 35.93 101.15
N LYS A 728 99.80 36.96 100.40
CA LYS A 728 99.78 38.37 100.84
C LYS A 728 98.59 39.18 100.31
N GLU A 729 97.89 38.72 99.28
CA GLU A 729 96.81 39.46 98.61
C GLU A 729 95.40 38.92 98.95
N LYS A 730 95.30 38.02 99.92
CA LYS A 730 94.02 37.60 100.53
C LYS A 730 93.38 38.70 101.41
N HIS A 731 94.00 39.87 101.50
CA HIS A 731 93.55 41.01 102.31
C HIS A 731 92.74 42.06 101.53
N CYS A 732 92.70 42.03 100.20
CA CYS A 732 92.09 43.11 99.41
C CYS A 732 90.93 42.62 98.53
N MET A 733 90.01 41.86 99.13
CA MET A 733 88.72 41.50 98.53
C MET A 733 87.60 42.22 99.29
N GLN A 734 87.56 43.54 99.19
CA GLN A 734 86.42 44.37 99.59
C GLN A 734 86.30 45.54 98.62
N THR A 735 85.26 45.55 97.75
CA THR A 735 84.24 46.63 97.61
C THR A 735 83.59 46.68 96.20
N MET A 736 82.26 46.39 96.17
CA MET A 736 81.13 46.86 95.31
C MET A 736 81.15 46.71 93.76
N VAL A 737 80.11 46.26 93.03
CA VAL A 737 78.60 46.37 92.99
C VAL A 737 78.04 47.58 92.23
N ALA A 738 77.19 47.33 91.21
CA ALA A 738 75.84 47.89 90.90
C ALA A 738 75.46 47.50 89.45
N LYS A 739 74.29 46.98 89.02
CA LYS A 739 72.83 47.15 89.26
C LYS A 739 72.22 48.46 88.72
N GLU A 740 72.23 48.63 87.39
CA GLU A 740 71.49 49.71 86.70
C GLU A 740 70.89 49.35 85.31
N ILE A 741 70.94 48.08 84.87
CA ILE A 741 70.54 47.68 83.49
C ILE A 741 69.14 47.01 83.41
N TYR A 742 68.53 46.65 84.54
CA TYR A 742 67.32 45.80 84.56
C TYR A 742 66.00 46.56 84.29
N ASP A 743 65.87 47.82 84.71
CA ASP A 743 64.56 48.50 84.71
C ASP A 743 64.15 49.10 83.34
N ASN A 744 65.07 49.12 82.35
CA ASN A 744 64.77 49.54 80.98
C ASN A 744 64.31 48.39 80.06
N LEU A 745 64.47 47.12 80.47
CA LEU A 745 64.04 45.96 79.69
C LEU A 745 62.55 45.63 79.92
N CYS A 746 62.02 45.87 81.13
CA CYS A 746 60.65 45.50 81.49
C CYS A 746 59.56 46.34 80.81
N ARG A 747 59.84 47.58 80.35
CA ARG A 747 58.82 48.42 79.66
C ARG A 747 58.63 48.12 78.17
N LYS A 748 59.54 47.36 77.54
CA LYS A 748 59.42 46.93 76.12
C LYS A 748 58.79 45.53 75.97
N SER A 749 58.60 44.81 77.08
CA SER A 749 58.06 43.44 77.10
C SER A 749 56.53 43.38 76.93
N THR A 750 55.80 44.42 77.34
CA THR A 750 54.33 44.42 77.32
C THR A 750 53.73 44.70 75.94
N THR A 751 54.35 45.54 75.10
CA THR A 751 53.90 45.77 73.72
C THR A 751 54.21 44.59 72.78
N CYS A 752 55.32 43.86 73.03
CA CYS A 752 55.67 42.66 72.28
C CYS A 752 54.71 41.47 72.57
N GLN A 753 54.07 41.47 73.74
CA GLN A 753 53.19 40.39 74.17
C GLN A 753 51.77 40.50 73.59
N ASP A 754 51.24 41.71 73.44
CA ASP A 754 49.91 41.93 72.81
C ASP A 754 49.94 41.68 71.29
N ASP A 755 51.01 42.12 70.61
CA ASP A 755 51.22 41.86 69.17
C ASP A 755 51.36 40.35 68.87
N LEU A 756 52.03 39.60 69.76
CA LEU A 756 52.15 38.14 69.66
C LEU A 756 50.78 37.44 69.81
N THR A 757 49.94 37.92 70.72
CA THR A 757 48.61 37.33 70.97
C THR A 757 47.67 37.58 69.80
N GLN A 758 47.70 38.78 69.22
CA GLN A 758 46.90 39.13 68.04
C GLN A 758 47.38 38.40 66.77
N ALA A 759 48.68 38.16 66.63
CA ALA A 759 49.23 37.35 65.53
C ALA A 759 48.81 35.88 65.63
N LEU A 760 48.77 35.31 66.85
CA LEU A 760 48.32 33.93 67.08
C LEU A 760 46.82 33.75 66.83
N GLU A 761 45.97 34.71 67.18
CA GLU A 761 44.54 34.68 66.84
C GLU A 761 44.30 34.75 65.32
N LYS A 762 45.01 35.64 64.61
CA LYS A 762 44.95 35.71 63.14
C LYS A 762 45.44 34.42 62.49
N LEU A 763 46.51 33.81 63.01
CA LEU A 763 47.03 32.53 62.52
C LEU A 763 46.01 31.40 62.74
N ASN A 764 45.35 31.36 63.89
CA ASN A 764 44.30 30.37 64.16
C ASN A 764 43.07 30.56 63.25
N GLN A 765 42.70 31.82 62.98
CA GLN A 765 41.61 32.13 62.06
C GLN A 765 41.95 31.71 60.62
N VAL A 766 43.13 32.07 60.11
CA VAL A 766 43.61 31.65 58.78
C VAL A 766 43.74 30.12 58.69
N THR A 767 44.16 29.46 59.76
CA THR A 767 44.22 27.99 59.82
C THR A 767 42.82 27.36 59.75
N SER A 768 41.82 27.96 60.41
CA SER A 768 40.43 27.51 60.34
C SER A 768 39.80 27.73 58.97
N GLU A 769 40.09 28.86 58.33
CA GLU A 769 39.66 29.19 56.97
C GLU A 769 40.31 28.28 55.94
N THR A 770 41.61 27.99 56.09
CA THR A 770 42.34 27.03 55.26
C THR A 770 41.72 25.64 55.37
N LYS A 771 41.38 25.17 56.58
CA LYS A 771 40.69 23.89 56.78
C LYS A 771 39.30 23.87 56.16
N ASN A 772 38.57 24.99 56.19
CA ASN A 772 37.25 25.10 55.56
C ASN A 772 37.36 25.11 54.02
N LEU A 773 38.31 25.85 53.46
CA LEU A 773 38.60 25.86 52.03
C LEU A 773 39.07 24.49 51.54
N GLN A 774 39.91 23.80 52.31
CA GLN A 774 40.38 22.45 51.99
C GLN A 774 39.24 21.44 52.01
N ARG A 775 38.27 21.57 52.94
CA ARG A 775 37.05 20.75 52.96
C ARG A 775 36.14 21.05 51.77
N SER A 776 35.96 22.31 51.40
CA SER A 776 35.19 22.72 50.22
C SER A 776 35.85 22.26 48.91
N LEU A 777 37.18 22.30 48.83
CA LEU A 777 37.94 21.78 47.68
C LEU A 777 37.77 20.27 47.54
N LEU A 778 37.86 19.53 48.65
CA LEU A 778 37.63 18.08 48.64
C LEU A 778 36.19 17.77 48.20
N GLN A 779 35.20 18.49 48.72
CA GLN A 779 33.81 18.33 48.32
C GLN A 779 33.56 18.68 46.84
N ALA A 780 34.29 19.65 46.29
CA ALA A 780 34.24 19.96 44.86
C ALA A 780 34.93 18.89 44.01
N GLN A 781 36.03 18.31 44.49
CA GLN A 781 36.70 17.18 43.84
C GLN A 781 35.83 15.93 43.85
N ASP A 782 35.13 15.63 44.94
CA ASP A 782 34.19 14.50 45.02
C ASP A 782 32.99 14.70 44.06
N LYS A 783 32.45 15.91 43.98
CA LYS A 783 31.40 16.24 42.99
C LYS A 783 31.90 16.11 41.55
N LYS A 784 33.15 16.52 41.29
CA LYS A 784 33.76 16.35 39.98
C LYS A 784 33.90 14.87 39.62
N ALA A 785 34.42 14.05 40.54
CA ALA A 785 34.54 12.60 40.33
C ALA A 785 33.18 11.95 40.08
N HIS A 786 32.14 12.32 40.84
CA HIS A 786 30.78 11.85 40.61
C HIS A 786 30.25 12.21 39.21
N LEU A 787 30.49 13.43 38.73
CA LEU A 787 30.08 13.82 37.38
C LEU A 787 30.90 13.10 36.29
N GLU A 788 32.18 12.84 36.52
CA GLU A 788 33.01 12.03 35.61
C GLU A 788 32.49 10.58 35.54
N ASP A 789 32.13 9.97 36.66
CA ASP A 789 31.50 8.64 36.71
C ASP A 789 30.13 8.62 35.99
N GLU A 790 29.34 9.69 36.13
CA GLU A 790 28.06 9.83 35.43
C GLU A 790 28.24 9.97 33.92
N ILE A 791 29.24 10.72 33.45
CA ILE A 791 29.60 10.83 32.03
C ILE A 791 30.01 9.47 31.49
N VAL A 792 30.88 8.73 32.19
CA VAL A 792 31.28 7.37 31.78
C VAL A 792 30.07 6.43 31.71
N ALA A 793 29.15 6.52 32.67
CA ALA A 793 27.90 5.75 32.64
C ALA A 793 27.02 6.10 31.43
N TYR A 794 26.92 7.38 31.04
CA TYR A 794 26.21 7.79 29.83
C TYR A 794 26.91 7.33 28.55
N GLU A 795 28.24 7.40 28.48
CA GLU A 795 29.01 6.88 27.35
C GLU A 795 28.79 5.38 27.16
N ASP A 796 28.77 4.61 28.25
CA ASP A 796 28.53 3.18 28.20
C ASP A 796 27.08 2.85 27.82
N ARG A 797 26.09 3.64 28.25
CA ARG A 797 24.70 3.53 27.76
C ARG A 797 24.63 3.81 26.25
N MET A 798 25.33 4.84 25.77
CA MET A 798 25.37 5.17 24.34
C MET A 798 26.08 4.07 23.51
N LYS A 799 27.14 3.46 24.04
CA LYS A 799 27.78 2.28 23.41
C LYS A 799 26.83 1.08 23.35
N LYS A 800 26.07 0.80 24.41
CA LYS A 800 25.05 -0.27 24.43
C LYS A 800 23.96 -0.04 23.37
N LEU A 801 23.41 1.18 23.30
CA LEU A 801 22.44 1.56 22.27
C LEU A 801 23.00 1.42 20.85
N ASN A 802 24.26 1.82 20.62
CA ASN A 802 24.91 1.65 19.32
C ASN A 802 25.12 0.17 18.94
N VAL A 803 25.37 -0.70 19.92
CA VAL A 803 25.45 -2.15 19.68
C VAL A 803 24.06 -2.73 19.33
N GLU A 804 23.01 -2.30 20.02
CA GLU A 804 21.63 -2.70 19.70
C GLU A 804 21.20 -2.22 18.31
N LEU A 805 21.53 -0.98 17.95
CA LEU A 805 21.27 -0.43 16.62
C LEU A 805 21.98 -1.23 15.52
N LYS A 806 23.24 -1.62 15.74
CA LYS A 806 23.96 -2.52 14.81
C LYS A 806 23.33 -3.91 14.72
N LYS A 807 22.82 -4.47 15.83
CA LYS A 807 22.09 -5.74 15.81
C LYS A 807 20.80 -5.62 15.02
N LEU A 808 20.03 -4.55 15.19
CA LEU A 808 18.81 -4.27 14.42
C LEU A 808 19.11 -4.11 12.92
N GLN A 809 20.19 -3.41 12.56
CA GLN A 809 20.64 -3.33 11.18
C GLN A 809 21.02 -4.71 10.62
N GLY A 810 21.68 -5.56 11.41
CA GLY A 810 21.97 -6.94 11.01
C GLY A 810 20.71 -7.78 10.81
N PHE A 811 19.72 -7.67 11.71
CA PHE A 811 18.42 -8.35 11.54
C PHE A 811 17.66 -7.85 10.32
N HIS A 812 17.70 -6.55 10.04
CA HIS A 812 17.08 -5.98 8.86
C HIS A 812 17.71 -6.53 7.57
N GLN A 813 19.04 -6.51 7.46
CA GLN A 813 19.76 -7.11 6.32
C GLN A 813 19.45 -8.60 6.15
N GLN A 814 19.37 -9.35 7.26
CA GLN A 814 19.03 -10.76 7.21
C GLN A 814 17.58 -10.98 6.75
N SER A 815 16.64 -10.16 7.22
CA SER A 815 15.25 -10.17 6.77
C SER A 815 15.13 -9.84 5.28
N GLU A 816 15.90 -8.88 4.76
CA GLU A 816 15.92 -8.56 3.33
C GLU A 816 16.43 -9.75 2.49
N LEU A 817 17.49 -10.42 2.95
CA LEU A 817 17.99 -11.63 2.30
C LEU A 817 16.97 -12.78 2.31
N GLU A 818 16.22 -12.95 3.40
CA GLU A 818 15.15 -13.94 3.50
C GLU A 818 13.97 -13.61 2.59
N VAL A 819 13.55 -12.35 2.52
CA VAL A 819 12.51 -11.88 1.58
C VAL A 819 12.95 -12.14 0.14
N HIS A 820 14.17 -11.78 -0.23
CA HIS A 820 14.70 -12.08 -1.56
C HIS A 820 14.75 -13.59 -1.87
N ALA A 821 15.04 -14.42 -0.88
CA ALA A 821 14.99 -15.88 -1.05
C ALA A 821 13.56 -16.37 -1.26
N PHE A 822 12.56 -15.80 -0.57
CA PHE A 822 11.15 -16.11 -0.79
C PHE A 822 10.65 -15.64 -2.15
N ASP A 823 11.01 -14.43 -2.58
CA ASP A 823 10.65 -13.91 -3.90
C ASP A 823 11.18 -14.82 -5.01
N LYS A 824 12.44 -15.24 -4.90
CA LYS A 824 13.03 -16.19 -5.84
C LYS A 824 12.30 -17.53 -5.85
N LYS A 825 11.89 -18.04 -4.68
CA LYS A 825 11.12 -19.28 -4.59
C LYS A 825 9.72 -19.14 -5.19
N LEU A 826 9.08 -17.98 -5.01
CA LEU A 826 7.80 -17.66 -5.65
C LEU A 826 7.94 -17.58 -7.17
N GLU A 827 9.01 -16.96 -7.66
CA GLU A 827 9.33 -16.92 -9.09
C GLU A 827 9.56 -18.33 -9.65
N GLU A 828 10.31 -19.19 -8.95
CA GLU A 828 10.51 -20.59 -9.33
C GLU A 828 9.19 -21.39 -9.37
N MET A 829 8.30 -21.20 -8.39
CA MET A 829 6.98 -21.84 -8.39
C MET A 829 6.08 -21.30 -9.51
N SER A 830 6.08 -20.00 -9.76
CA SER A 830 5.34 -19.37 -10.86
C SER A 830 5.80 -19.91 -12.22
N ASN A 831 7.12 -20.04 -12.41
CA ASN A 831 7.70 -20.65 -13.60
C ASN A 831 7.29 -22.13 -13.75
N GLN A 832 7.21 -22.89 -12.66
CA GLN A 832 6.69 -24.27 -12.70
C GLN A 832 5.22 -24.31 -13.09
N VAL A 833 4.37 -23.45 -12.52
CA VAL A 833 2.94 -23.36 -12.88
C VAL A 833 2.77 -23.04 -14.36
N LEU A 834 3.55 -22.09 -14.88
CA LEU A 834 3.53 -21.75 -16.31
C LEU A 834 3.93 -22.94 -17.19
N GLN A 835 4.92 -23.73 -16.77
CA GLN A 835 5.30 -24.97 -17.45
C GLN A 835 4.16 -26.01 -17.41
N TRP A 836 3.50 -26.19 -16.28
CA TRP A 836 2.33 -27.08 -16.14
C TRP A 836 1.16 -26.64 -17.02
N GLN A 837 0.87 -25.34 -17.06
CA GLN A 837 -0.19 -24.78 -17.90
C GLN A 837 0.11 -25.00 -19.39
N LYS A 838 1.37 -24.79 -19.81
CA LYS A 838 1.81 -25.06 -21.17
C LYS A 838 1.72 -26.55 -21.52
N GLN A 839 2.10 -27.42 -20.59
CA GLN A 839 1.96 -28.86 -20.77
C GLN A 839 0.49 -29.27 -20.91
N HIS A 840 -0.39 -28.73 -20.06
CA HIS A 840 -1.83 -28.99 -20.12
C HIS A 840 -2.44 -28.55 -21.44
N GLN A 841 -2.06 -27.38 -21.98
CA GLN A 841 -2.49 -26.96 -23.32
C GLN A 841 -2.02 -27.91 -24.43
N ASN A 842 -0.79 -28.43 -24.33
CA ASN A 842 -0.29 -29.40 -25.30
C ASN A 842 -1.05 -30.73 -25.20
N ASP A 843 -1.36 -31.18 -23.98
CA ASP A 843 -2.14 -32.40 -23.75
C ASP A 843 -3.58 -32.25 -24.28
N LEU A 844 -4.21 -31.08 -24.11
CA LEU A 844 -5.51 -30.74 -24.70
C LEU A 844 -5.48 -30.80 -26.23
N LYS A 845 -4.45 -30.22 -26.86
CA LYS A 845 -4.28 -30.30 -28.34
C LYS A 845 -4.10 -31.74 -28.81
N MET A 846 -3.35 -32.55 -28.05
CA MET A 846 -3.16 -33.96 -28.35
C MET A 846 -4.44 -34.77 -28.19
N LEU A 847 -5.25 -34.49 -27.15
CA LEU A 847 -6.56 -35.09 -26.96
C LEU A 847 -7.53 -34.72 -28.10
N ALA A 848 -7.57 -33.45 -28.51
CA ALA A 848 -8.38 -33.01 -29.64
C ALA A 848 -7.95 -33.70 -30.96
N ALA A 849 -6.64 -33.88 -31.18
CA ALA A 849 -6.14 -34.63 -32.34
C ALA A 849 -6.56 -36.12 -32.30
N LYS A 850 -6.55 -36.75 -31.12
CA LYS A 850 -7.04 -38.13 -30.94
C LYS A 850 -8.55 -38.24 -31.13
N GLU A 851 -9.33 -37.24 -30.70
CA GLU A 851 -10.77 -37.19 -30.93
C GLU A 851 -11.09 -37.05 -32.42
N MET A 852 -10.31 -36.28 -33.17
CA MET A 852 -10.43 -36.20 -34.63
C MET A 852 -10.15 -37.55 -35.30
N GLN A 853 -9.07 -38.24 -34.91
CA GLN A 853 -8.80 -39.60 -35.41
C GLN A 853 -9.92 -40.60 -35.05
N LEU A 854 -10.48 -40.51 -33.85
CA LEU A 854 -11.62 -41.34 -33.45
C LEU A 854 -12.86 -41.06 -34.31
N ARG A 855 -13.12 -39.79 -34.65
CA ARG A 855 -14.21 -39.39 -35.55
C ARG A 855 -13.99 -39.93 -36.96
N GLU A 856 -12.77 -39.83 -37.48
CA GLU A 856 -12.40 -40.43 -38.78
C GLU A 856 -12.64 -41.94 -38.78
N PHE A 857 -12.19 -42.66 -37.74
CA PHE A 857 -12.48 -44.10 -37.61
C PHE A 857 -13.99 -44.39 -37.48
N GLN A 858 -14.74 -43.52 -36.82
CA GLN A 858 -16.19 -43.67 -36.67
C GLN A 858 -16.91 -43.45 -38.01
N GLU A 859 -16.46 -42.49 -38.81
CA GLU A 859 -16.93 -42.22 -40.19
C GLU A 859 -16.55 -43.38 -41.13
N GLU A 860 -15.33 -43.92 -41.03
CA GLU A 860 -14.92 -45.12 -41.75
C GLU A 860 -15.79 -46.32 -41.36
N MET A 861 -16.09 -46.51 -40.07
CA MET A 861 -16.98 -47.57 -39.59
C MET A 861 -18.43 -47.40 -40.08
N THR A 862 -18.96 -46.18 -40.14
CA THR A 862 -20.28 -45.94 -40.72
C THR A 862 -20.28 -46.17 -42.23
N THR A 863 -19.22 -45.78 -42.92
CA THR A 863 -19.05 -46.03 -44.37
C THR A 863 -18.96 -47.53 -44.64
N LEU A 864 -18.22 -48.29 -43.82
CA LEU A 864 -18.14 -49.74 -43.92
C LEU A 864 -19.50 -50.41 -43.68
N LYS A 865 -20.28 -49.91 -42.70
CA LYS A 865 -21.65 -50.38 -42.44
C LYS A 865 -22.59 -50.10 -43.61
N GLU A 866 -22.50 -48.92 -44.23
CA GLU A 866 -23.29 -48.57 -45.42
C GLU A 866 -22.90 -49.42 -46.62
N ASN A 867 -21.62 -49.72 -46.81
CA ASN A 867 -21.15 -50.63 -47.87
C ASN A 867 -21.64 -52.08 -47.64
N LEU A 868 -21.65 -52.57 -46.40
CA LEU A 868 -22.23 -53.87 -46.03
C LEU A 868 -23.76 -53.91 -46.26
N LEU A 869 -24.46 -52.81 -45.95
CA LEU A 869 -25.90 -52.66 -46.22
C LEU A 869 -26.23 -52.48 -47.71
N ALA A 870 -25.28 -52.01 -48.51
CA ALA A 870 -25.40 -51.92 -49.97
C ALA A 870 -25.15 -53.29 -50.65
N ASP A 871 -24.30 -54.14 -50.05
CA ASP A 871 -24.06 -55.53 -50.48
C ASP A 871 -25.30 -56.44 -50.27
N ASP A 872 -26.21 -56.05 -49.36
CA ASP A 872 -27.51 -56.72 -49.14
C ASP A 872 -28.55 -56.48 -50.26
N LYS A 873 -28.17 -55.80 -51.36
CA LYS A 873 -29.03 -55.57 -52.54
C LYS A 873 -28.56 -56.25 -53.84
N GLU A 874 -27.93 -57.42 -53.75
CA GLU A 874 -27.78 -58.35 -54.89
C GLU A 874 -28.41 -59.74 -54.59
N PRO A 875 -29.26 -60.33 -55.47
CA PRO A 875 -30.07 -61.51 -55.16
C PRO A 875 -29.48 -62.88 -55.59
N CYS A 876 -29.89 -63.92 -54.84
CA CYS A 876 -29.88 -65.38 -55.12
C CYS A 876 -28.70 -66.20 -54.51
N CYS A 877 -28.84 -67.39 -53.93
CA CYS A 877 -29.94 -68.35 -53.85
C CYS A 877 -29.81 -69.27 -52.59
N LEU A 878 -30.92 -69.91 -52.24
CA LEU A 878 -31.16 -71.05 -51.32
C LEU A 878 -29.99 -72.04 -51.09
N SER A 879 -29.86 -72.59 -49.86
CA SER A 879 -30.05 -74.04 -49.61
C SER A 879 -30.03 -74.43 -48.12
N GLN A 880 -30.76 -75.50 -47.84
CA GLN A 880 -31.27 -76.07 -46.61
C GLN A 880 -30.27 -77.02 -45.91
N ARG A 881 -30.50 -77.23 -44.60
CA ARG A 881 -30.45 -78.52 -43.85
C ARG A 881 -29.25 -78.86 -42.91
N SER A 882 -29.63 -79.04 -41.63
CA SER A 882 -29.24 -80.07 -40.62
C SER A 882 -27.79 -80.32 -40.19
N VAL A 883 -27.51 -79.99 -38.89
CA VAL A 883 -26.77 -80.77 -37.83
C VAL A 883 -25.26 -81.08 -38.09
N PRO A 884 -24.32 -81.27 -37.12
CA PRO A 884 -24.34 -81.28 -35.64
C PRO A 884 -23.30 -80.34 -34.95
N LYS A 885 -23.35 -80.32 -33.61
CA LYS A 885 -22.36 -79.78 -32.64
C LYS A 885 -20.91 -79.71 -33.17
N ASP A 886 -20.30 -78.53 -33.09
CA ASP A 886 -18.88 -78.32 -33.35
C ASP A 886 -18.18 -77.73 -32.09
N PRO A 887 -17.30 -78.48 -31.39
CA PRO A 887 -16.58 -78.04 -30.18
C PRO A 887 -15.60 -76.87 -30.41
N CYS A 888 -15.36 -76.49 -31.67
CA CYS A 888 -14.32 -75.54 -32.04
C CYS A 888 -14.67 -74.07 -31.74
N ARG A 889 -15.95 -73.68 -31.66
CA ARG A 889 -16.35 -72.30 -31.30
C ARG A 889 -16.07 -71.97 -29.83
N LEU A 890 -16.35 -72.91 -28.93
CA LEU A 890 -16.05 -72.75 -27.50
C LEU A 890 -14.53 -72.68 -27.23
N HIS A 891 -13.70 -73.38 -28.01
CA HIS A 891 -12.24 -73.24 -27.90
C HIS A 891 -11.77 -71.85 -28.31
N ARG A 892 -12.28 -71.29 -29.42
CA ARG A 892 -11.94 -69.90 -29.82
C ARG A 892 -12.37 -68.86 -28.79
N GLU A 893 -13.56 -69.02 -28.21
CA GLU A 893 -14.05 -68.12 -27.16
C GLU A 893 -13.24 -68.28 -25.86
N ASN A 894 -12.85 -69.50 -25.48
CA ASN A 894 -11.94 -69.73 -24.36
C ASN A 894 -10.54 -69.17 -24.62
N ASP A 895 -10.00 -69.32 -25.83
CA ASP A 895 -8.69 -68.78 -26.21
C ASP A 895 -8.72 -67.24 -26.18
N GLN A 896 -9.84 -66.62 -26.56
CA GLN A 896 -10.03 -65.17 -26.45
C GLN A 896 -10.16 -64.70 -25.00
N ILE A 897 -10.90 -65.45 -24.16
CA ILE A 897 -10.99 -65.17 -22.72
C ILE A 897 -9.62 -65.33 -22.05
N MET A 898 -8.85 -66.35 -22.42
CA MET A 898 -7.47 -66.55 -21.94
C MET A 898 -6.56 -65.41 -22.38
N CYS A 899 -6.63 -64.97 -23.64
CA CYS A 899 -5.89 -63.79 -24.10
C CYS A 899 -6.26 -62.52 -23.32
N ASN A 900 -7.55 -62.30 -23.07
CA ASN A 900 -8.03 -61.15 -22.30
C ASN A 900 -7.60 -61.22 -20.82
N MET A 901 -7.63 -62.42 -20.23
CA MET A 901 -7.21 -62.64 -18.84
C MET A 901 -5.69 -62.51 -18.68
N GLU A 902 -4.91 -62.98 -19.66
CA GLU A 902 -3.47 -62.73 -19.74
C GLU A 902 -3.16 -61.25 -19.92
N GLN A 903 -3.93 -60.54 -20.73
CA GLN A 903 -3.78 -59.10 -20.91
C GLN A 903 -4.11 -58.34 -19.62
N TRP A 904 -5.21 -58.68 -18.95
CA TRP A 904 -5.55 -58.10 -17.65
C TRP A 904 -4.48 -58.40 -16.59
N ALA A 905 -3.93 -59.62 -16.57
CA ALA A 905 -2.83 -59.97 -15.67
C ALA A 905 -1.55 -59.17 -15.96
N LYS A 906 -1.23 -58.93 -17.24
CA LYS A 906 -0.11 -58.05 -17.65
C LYS A 906 -0.35 -56.60 -17.23
N GLU A 907 -1.56 -56.09 -17.44
CA GLU A 907 -1.93 -54.74 -17.03
C GLU A 907 -1.88 -54.56 -15.50
N GLN A 908 -2.38 -55.54 -14.74
CA GLN A 908 -2.26 -55.56 -13.28
C GLN A 908 -0.82 -55.64 -12.80
N LYS A 909 0.03 -56.44 -13.47
CA LYS A 909 1.46 -56.51 -13.17
C LYS A 909 2.15 -55.15 -13.38
N ILE A 910 1.85 -54.47 -14.48
CA ILE A 910 2.40 -53.14 -14.80
C ILE A 910 1.87 -52.09 -13.81
N ALA A 911 0.60 -52.14 -13.44
CA ALA A 911 0.00 -51.23 -12.46
C ALA A 911 0.65 -51.41 -11.08
N ASN A 912 0.83 -52.66 -10.63
CA ASN A 912 1.50 -52.98 -9.37
C ASN A 912 2.99 -52.61 -9.40
N GLU A 913 3.66 -52.75 -10.54
CA GLU A 913 5.06 -52.33 -10.70
C GLU A 913 5.20 -50.80 -10.65
N LYS A 914 4.28 -50.06 -11.28
CA LYS A 914 4.19 -48.59 -11.16
C LYS A 914 3.92 -48.15 -9.73
N LEU A 915 3.02 -48.83 -9.02
CA LEU A 915 2.74 -48.54 -7.61
C LEU A 915 3.97 -48.86 -6.73
N GLY A 916 4.63 -49.99 -6.95
CA GLY A 916 5.86 -50.36 -6.27
C GLY A 916 7.01 -49.38 -6.51
N ASN A 917 7.14 -48.83 -7.72
CA ASN A 917 8.10 -47.77 -8.04
C ASN A 917 7.79 -46.49 -7.27
N LYS A 918 6.51 -46.03 -7.26
CA LYS A 918 6.09 -44.88 -6.45
C LYS A 918 6.36 -45.09 -4.97
N LEU A 919 6.10 -46.28 -4.44
CA LEU A 919 6.36 -46.62 -3.04
C LEU A 919 7.86 -46.56 -2.72
N ARG A 920 8.72 -47.10 -3.60
CA ARG A 920 10.18 -47.01 -3.45
C ARG A 920 10.69 -45.56 -3.51
N GLU A 921 10.14 -44.74 -4.39
CA GLU A 921 10.46 -43.31 -4.47
C GLU A 921 10.03 -42.56 -3.20
N GLN A 922 8.83 -42.83 -2.69
CA GLN A 922 8.37 -42.27 -1.42
C GLN A 922 9.25 -42.69 -0.24
N VAL A 923 9.64 -43.95 -0.15
CA VAL A 923 10.59 -44.43 0.87
C VAL A 923 11.94 -43.72 0.75
N LYS A 924 12.43 -43.48 -0.47
CA LYS A 924 13.67 -42.72 -0.72
C LYS A 924 13.55 -41.26 -0.26
N TYR A 925 12.40 -40.62 -0.49
CA TYR A 925 12.10 -39.28 0.01
C TYR A 925 12.03 -39.23 1.54
N ILE A 926 11.35 -40.19 2.17
CA ILE A 926 11.27 -40.30 3.63
C ILE A 926 12.66 -40.50 4.24
N ALA A 927 13.50 -41.35 3.65
CA ALA A 927 14.88 -41.54 4.11
C ALA A 927 15.70 -40.25 4.00
N LYS A 928 15.54 -39.47 2.91
CA LYS A 928 16.21 -38.18 2.73
C LYS A 928 15.76 -37.16 3.77
N LEU A 929 14.45 -37.00 3.98
CA LEU A 929 13.90 -36.09 4.98
C LEU A 929 14.29 -36.49 6.41
N THR A 930 14.37 -37.80 6.69
CA THR A 930 14.84 -38.30 7.99
C THR A 930 16.30 -37.94 8.21
N GLY A 931 17.16 -38.09 7.19
CA GLY A 931 18.56 -37.67 7.25
C GLY A 931 18.73 -36.15 7.42
N GLU A 932 17.93 -35.34 6.74
CA GLU A 932 17.92 -33.88 6.90
C GLU A 932 17.47 -33.46 8.31
N LYS A 933 16.44 -34.12 8.86
CA LYS A 933 15.97 -33.92 10.23
C LYS A 933 17.06 -34.26 11.25
N ASP A 934 17.76 -35.38 11.08
CA ASP A 934 18.85 -35.79 11.98
C ASP A 934 20.06 -34.85 11.86
N HIS A 935 20.37 -34.33 10.66
CA HIS A 935 21.39 -33.31 10.46
C HIS A 935 21.04 -31.99 11.18
N LEU A 936 19.81 -31.50 11.02
CA LEU A 936 19.32 -30.29 11.71
C LEU A 936 19.34 -30.48 13.23
N HIS A 937 18.98 -31.66 13.73
CA HIS A 937 19.08 -31.97 15.16
C HIS A 937 20.53 -31.89 15.65
N ASN A 938 21.49 -32.43 14.90
CA ASN A 938 22.91 -32.33 15.24
C ASN A 938 23.43 -30.88 15.21
N VAL A 939 23.01 -30.07 14.24
CA VAL A 939 23.35 -28.63 14.17
C VAL A 939 22.76 -27.90 15.38
N MET A 940 21.51 -28.19 15.76
CA MET A 940 20.88 -27.62 16.94
C MET A 940 21.63 -27.97 18.23
N VAL A 941 22.06 -29.24 18.40
CA VAL A 941 22.86 -29.67 19.55
C VAL A 941 24.22 -28.96 19.57
N HIS A 942 24.88 -28.80 18.43
CA HIS A 942 26.15 -28.07 18.33
C HIS A 942 25.98 -26.59 18.71
N LEU A 943 24.96 -25.92 18.18
CA LEU A 943 24.65 -24.52 18.52
C LEU A 943 24.27 -24.36 20.00
N GLN A 944 23.60 -25.33 20.62
CA GLN A 944 23.34 -25.32 22.06
C GLN A 944 24.62 -25.46 22.88
N GLN A 945 25.56 -26.31 22.45
CA GLN A 945 26.86 -26.45 23.10
C GLN A 945 27.72 -25.18 22.95
N GLU A 946 27.73 -24.55 21.78
CA GLU A 946 28.41 -23.27 21.56
C GLU A 946 27.78 -22.14 22.38
N ASN A 947 26.46 -22.04 22.44
CA ASN A 947 25.79 -21.08 23.31
C ASN A 947 26.14 -21.31 24.78
N LYS A 948 26.22 -22.57 25.23
CA LYS A 948 26.66 -22.89 26.59
C LYS A 948 28.10 -22.46 26.85
N LYS A 949 28.99 -22.67 25.87
CA LYS A 949 30.40 -22.27 25.95
C LYS A 949 30.57 -20.74 25.96
N LEU A 950 29.87 -20.04 25.07
CA LEU A 950 29.86 -18.57 25.02
C LEU A 950 29.28 -17.97 26.30
N LYS A 951 28.24 -18.60 26.87
CA LYS A 951 27.69 -18.21 28.16
C LYS A 951 28.72 -18.34 29.27
N SER A 952 29.45 -19.45 29.35
CA SER A 952 30.55 -19.60 30.33
C SER A 952 31.69 -18.61 30.08
N GLU A 953 32.02 -18.29 28.83
CA GLU A 953 33.08 -17.33 28.51
C GLU A 953 32.68 -15.88 28.84
N ILE A 954 31.39 -15.54 28.71
CA ILE A 954 30.82 -14.25 29.16
C ILE A 954 30.83 -14.18 30.69
N GLU A 955 30.39 -15.24 31.38
CA GLU A 955 30.43 -15.33 32.84
C GLU A 955 31.88 -15.20 33.38
N GLU A 956 32.86 -15.82 32.71
CA GLU A 956 34.28 -15.72 33.05
C GLU A 956 34.84 -14.30 32.77
N LYS A 957 34.42 -13.64 31.68
CA LYS A 957 34.79 -12.24 31.39
C LYS A 957 34.17 -11.24 32.36
N ILE A 958 32.98 -11.53 32.91
CA ILE A 958 32.35 -10.71 33.96
C ILE A 958 33.10 -10.89 35.29
N LEU A 959 33.54 -12.11 35.63
CA LEU A 959 34.36 -12.34 36.83
C LEU A 959 35.78 -11.73 36.71
N ALA A 960 36.37 -11.70 35.52
CA ALA A 960 37.70 -11.11 35.30
C ALA A 960 37.69 -9.56 35.24
N GLY A 961 36.54 -8.95 34.96
CA GLY A 961 36.36 -7.49 34.90
C GLY A 961 36.30 -6.79 36.26
N ASN A 962 36.00 -7.51 37.35
CA ASN A 962 35.73 -6.93 38.67
C ASN A 962 36.91 -7.00 39.66
N SER A 963 38.14 -7.27 39.20
CA SER A 963 39.32 -7.27 40.07
C SER A 963 40.40 -6.32 39.55
N LYS A 964 40.19 -5.01 39.71
CA LYS A 964 41.24 -3.98 39.90
C LYS A 964 40.61 -2.59 40.14
N MET A 965 40.54 -2.17 41.40
CA MET A 965 41.17 -0.96 41.97
C MET A 965 40.54 -0.57 43.33
N CYS A 966 41.38 0.04 44.18
CA CYS A 966 41.18 0.55 45.56
C CYS A 966 41.33 -0.51 46.67
N THR A 967 42.25 -0.38 47.66
CA THR A 967 42.93 0.82 48.18
C THR A 967 44.22 0.44 48.94
N LYS A 968 45.29 1.22 48.73
CA LYS A 968 46.54 1.21 49.50
C LYS A 968 46.42 2.20 50.66
N ALA A 969 46.66 1.77 51.90
CA ALA A 969 47.11 2.63 52.99
C ALA A 969 47.90 1.85 54.05
N LEU A 970 49.15 2.29 54.25
CA LEU A 970 49.98 2.29 55.47
C LEU A 970 50.33 0.95 56.17
N GLY A 971 51.63 0.63 56.18
CA GLY A 971 52.26 -0.40 57.06
C GLY A 971 52.41 0.07 58.52
N PRO A 972 53.05 -0.69 59.45
CA PRO A 972 54.35 -1.32 59.20
C PRO A 972 54.64 -2.69 59.89
N SER A 973 55.77 -3.29 59.48
CA SER A 973 56.74 -4.05 60.29
C SER A 973 56.76 -5.59 60.26
N LYS A 974 57.91 -6.07 59.74
CA LYS A 974 58.76 -7.20 60.19
C LYS A 974 58.48 -8.65 59.74
N LEU A 975 59.48 -9.13 58.99
CA LEU A 975 60.19 -10.42 59.05
C LEU A 975 59.40 -11.74 58.90
N GLU A 976 59.71 -12.42 57.79
CA GLU A 976 60.01 -13.85 57.61
C GLU A 976 60.33 -14.69 58.90
N PRO A 977 60.29 -16.05 58.91
CA PRO A 977 60.44 -16.97 57.76
C PRO A 977 59.63 -18.31 57.83
N THR A 978 59.89 -19.16 56.82
CA THR A 978 60.17 -20.63 56.91
C THR A 978 59.06 -21.68 56.68
N GLN A 979 59.24 -22.36 55.53
CA GLN A 979 59.55 -23.80 55.37
C GLN A 979 58.47 -24.87 55.09
N ARG A 980 58.82 -25.64 54.03
CA ARG A 980 58.58 -27.07 53.72
C ARG A 980 57.18 -27.43 53.18
N GLY A 981 57.06 -28.24 52.13
CA GLY A 981 58.08 -28.94 51.37
C GLY A 981 57.49 -29.84 50.28
N LYS A 982 58.31 -30.01 49.23
CA LYS A 982 58.58 -31.22 48.45
C LYS A 982 57.41 -32.15 48.06
N MET A 983 57.15 -32.15 46.75
CA MET A 983 56.63 -33.30 46.01
C MET A 983 57.78 -33.84 45.12
N CYS A 984 58.28 -35.05 45.41
CA CYS A 984 59.10 -35.86 44.51
C CYS A 984 58.14 -36.73 43.68
N GLY A 985 58.20 -36.74 42.35
CA GLY A 985 59.03 -37.66 41.56
C GLY A 985 58.19 -38.90 41.19
N LEU A 986 58.23 -39.49 40.00
CA LEU A 986 59.28 -39.53 39.00
C LEU A 986 58.71 -40.29 37.77
N MET A 987 59.24 -39.94 36.58
CA MET A 987 59.45 -40.78 35.38
C MET A 987 58.28 -41.12 34.41
N GLY A 988 58.46 -40.65 33.16
CA GLY A 988 57.88 -41.20 31.92
C GLY A 988 58.54 -42.52 31.48
N PRO A 989 58.74 -42.87 30.18
CA PRO A 989 58.94 -41.97 29.02
C PRO A 989 58.35 -42.40 27.63
N LYS A 990 58.39 -41.45 26.67
CA LYS A 990 58.80 -41.48 25.23
C LYS A 990 58.35 -42.65 24.29
N VAL A 991 58.15 -42.46 22.96
CA VAL A 991 59.04 -41.86 21.94
C VAL A 991 58.29 -41.45 20.63
N ASP A 992 58.71 -40.27 20.12
CA ASP A 992 58.86 -39.67 18.77
C ASP A 992 58.60 -40.51 17.47
N ILE A 993 58.47 -39.97 16.24
CA ILE A 993 59.38 -39.14 15.38
C ILE A 993 58.53 -38.71 14.14
N THR A 994 58.57 -37.53 13.48
CA THR A 994 59.60 -37.03 12.54
C THR A 994 59.31 -35.63 11.92
N LYS A 995 60.34 -34.76 11.87
CA LYS A 995 60.80 -33.86 10.74
C LYS A 995 59.95 -32.65 10.26
N ILE A 996 60.46 -31.47 9.82
CA ILE A 996 61.78 -30.80 9.75
C ILE A 996 61.59 -29.34 9.17
N ILE A 997 62.51 -28.42 9.49
CA ILE A 997 62.93 -27.17 8.76
C ILE A 997 62.07 -25.87 8.82
N GLY A 998 62.70 -24.79 9.33
CA GLY A 998 62.91 -23.55 8.54
C GLY A 998 62.16 -22.26 8.93
N MET A 999 62.76 -21.43 9.80
CA MET A 999 62.61 -19.96 9.85
C MET A 999 62.97 -19.30 8.48
N PRO A 1000 62.65 -18.01 8.14
CA PRO A 1000 62.75 -16.85 9.07
C PRO A 1000 61.93 -15.54 8.82
N HIS A 1001 61.99 -14.66 9.84
CA HIS A 1001 62.17 -13.18 9.82
C HIS A 1001 61.11 -12.20 9.25
N CYS A 1002 60.54 -11.38 10.16
CA CYS A 1002 60.29 -9.92 10.00
C CYS A 1002 61.60 -9.18 9.63
N PRO A 1003 61.64 -7.92 9.08
CA PRO A 1003 60.77 -6.77 9.45
C PRO A 1003 60.52 -5.66 8.38
N GLY A 1004 59.67 -4.68 8.73
CA GLY A 1004 59.98 -3.25 8.53
C GLY A 1004 59.27 -2.44 7.42
N SER A 1005 58.48 -1.46 7.87
CA SER A 1005 58.39 -0.06 7.39
C SER A 1005 58.08 0.22 5.90
N SER A 1006 56.96 0.89 5.62
CA SER A 1006 56.91 2.35 5.39
C SER A 1006 55.69 2.79 4.56
N TYR A 1007 55.15 3.95 4.94
CA TYR A 1007 54.24 4.87 4.23
C TYR A 1007 52.78 4.48 3.92
N CYS A 1008 51.94 5.44 4.34
CA CYS A 1008 50.48 5.60 4.25
C CYS A 1008 49.64 4.85 5.29
#